data_AF-A0A4Q6EZ13-F1
#
_entry.id   AF-A0A4Q6EZ13-F1
#
_cell.length_a   1.000
_cell.length_b   1.000
_cell.length_c   1.000
_cell.angle_alpha   90.00
_cell.angle_beta   90.00
_cell.angle_gamma   90.00
#
_symmetry.space_group_name_H-M   'P 1'
#
loop_
_entity.id
_entity.type
_entity.pdbx_description
1 polymer ?
#
loop_
_entity_poly.entity_id
_entity_poly.type
_entity_poly.pdbx_seq_one_letter_code
_entity_poly.pdbx_strand_id
1 'polypeptide(L)'
;MALVIAGIILGLLSATVTESIGHKYAGHPGPRQRNLYRKFPRLMAPFLKPYYQHLVIHHHRTFKADHFEQFESQLEKEKLDAWIRKKFSPEFAGLIWLERYNLTLEGISGTLPFALPFLLGPLLILFTLGPVAFLASLLTAFIPVWLSKYVHPLVHLPQETEHEHPFIRWLMRTRYMRHVFRNHYLHHQHLEKNFNLLLGGDYLVGLHHPASAEENARLQALTAEFDRRVRLGPSTAPAPALSGKALPKISLAEFVGEERKYLSQENPNFEGRFQHMKRKAEAYRAAELTSLREILTFRDEGRVDYGMHVYQKNLSLDTWAHRPEFSLEAYEAAEEGVYFRGIKFTTGDLLLTNQDCDSDGLFSTLLEEQINFSHVAMFCLLNYRGKLLPSVLEINEMGVRAIPLKAMASERFNTYLEIYRLRAPLSRAEKERINSAAITMMQETHAFDIYQDDTQTKYLNCARTVAELFRSAGVEPIPATSQYHPRTFRNLEFLGIDACAQKSMLMPDDFIRSQAFRIEGSIDNGRFVDVVARGLMRERIQEIWRTKFMDRKNFPTEFLVNRFVINGIKQNRWYAPGLLRAAGFSRDQFPSGPLMFLSLVPTANRLMKQGSRTIRRGLQARPEKVMDASSWQSLTMDEEVRALVLRGSERFARLYRPSSATSPGSAMLPVKANLPGPPALTFVSKN
;
A
#
# COMPACT_ATOMS: atom_id res chain seq x y z
N MET A 1 -32.56 -30.45 -3.27
CA MET A 1 -32.54 -29.48 -4.40
C MET A 1 -33.64 -28.42 -4.26
N ALA A 2 -34.93 -28.80 -4.15
CA ALA A 2 -36.04 -27.83 -4.03
C ALA A 2 -35.85 -26.79 -2.91
N LEU A 3 -35.47 -27.22 -1.70
CA LEU A 3 -35.18 -26.30 -0.57
C LEU A 3 -34.01 -25.34 -0.84
N VAL A 4 -33.01 -25.76 -1.62
CA VAL A 4 -31.87 -24.91 -1.99
C VAL A 4 -32.34 -23.82 -2.96
N ILE A 5 -33.09 -24.21 -4.00
CA ILE A 5 -33.66 -23.28 -4.98
C ILE A 5 -34.60 -22.29 -4.28
N ALA A 6 -35.50 -22.78 -3.43
CA ALA A 6 -36.39 -21.93 -2.63
C ALA A 6 -35.60 -20.95 -1.75
N GLY A 7 -34.56 -21.43 -1.06
CA GLY A 7 -33.69 -20.59 -0.23
C GLY A 7 -32.98 -19.48 -1.02
N ILE A 8 -32.47 -19.78 -2.22
CA ILE A 8 -31.84 -18.79 -3.11
C ILE A 8 -32.86 -17.73 -3.56
N ILE A 9 -34.03 -18.16 -4.04
CA ILE A 9 -35.06 -17.24 -4.55
C ILE A 9 -35.57 -16.33 -3.43
N LEU A 10 -35.94 -16.92 -2.28
CA LEU A 10 -36.45 -16.16 -1.14
C LEU A 10 -35.37 -15.28 -0.50
N GLY A 11 -34.12 -15.75 -0.47
CA GLY A 11 -32.98 -14.97 -0.02
C GLY A 11 -32.71 -13.76 -0.91
N LEU A 12 -32.77 -13.92 -2.24
CA LEU A 12 -32.62 -12.83 -3.19
C LEU A 12 -33.77 -11.82 -3.07
N LEU A 13 -35.00 -12.31 -2.99
CA LEU A 13 -36.20 -11.50 -2.80
C LEU A 13 -36.12 -10.68 -1.52
N SER A 14 -35.75 -11.33 -0.41
CA SER A 14 -35.55 -10.62 0.85
C SER A 14 -34.41 -9.61 0.76
N ALA A 15 -33.29 -9.95 0.12
CA ALA A 15 -32.14 -9.06 0.01
C ALA A 15 -32.50 -7.77 -0.75
N THR A 16 -33.18 -7.88 -1.90
CA THR A 16 -33.55 -6.71 -2.69
C THR A 16 -34.60 -5.84 -1.99
N VAL A 17 -35.59 -6.43 -1.31
CA VAL A 17 -36.59 -5.69 -0.52
C VAL A 17 -35.94 -4.99 0.67
N THR A 18 -35.07 -5.70 1.40
CA THR A 18 -34.32 -5.13 2.54
C THR A 18 -33.42 -3.98 2.11
N GLU A 19 -32.75 -4.08 0.95
CA GLU A 19 -31.96 -2.97 0.42
C GLU A 19 -32.84 -1.75 0.15
N SER A 20 -33.97 -1.91 -0.55
CA SER A 20 -34.86 -0.79 -0.88
C SER A 20 -35.42 -0.11 0.38
N ILE A 21 -35.96 -0.89 1.32
CA ILE A 21 -36.52 -0.40 2.59
C ILE A 21 -35.43 0.21 3.48
N GLY A 22 -34.32 -0.49 3.64
CA GLY A 22 -33.20 -0.07 4.48
C GLY A 22 -32.58 1.22 3.97
N HIS A 23 -32.40 1.33 2.66
CA HIS A 23 -31.87 2.53 2.02
C HIS A 23 -32.85 3.70 2.15
N LYS A 24 -34.15 3.52 1.89
CA LYS A 24 -35.16 4.56 2.12
C LYS A 24 -35.14 5.07 3.56
N TYR A 25 -35.18 4.18 4.55
CA TYR A 25 -35.37 4.61 5.93
C TYR A 25 -34.08 4.97 6.66
N ALA A 26 -32.96 4.33 6.37
CA ALA A 26 -31.67 4.66 6.99
C ALA A 26 -30.88 5.71 6.20
N GLY A 27 -30.84 5.58 4.87
CA GLY A 27 -30.09 6.47 3.97
C GLY A 27 -30.85 7.77 3.68
N HIS A 28 -32.15 7.68 3.37
CA HIS A 28 -33.00 8.81 2.98
C HIS A 28 -34.19 9.05 3.94
N PRO A 29 -33.95 9.17 5.27
CA PRO A 29 -35.03 9.34 6.22
C PRO A 29 -35.84 10.61 5.96
N GLY A 30 -37.16 10.48 5.97
CA GLY A 30 -38.08 11.61 5.87
C GLY A 30 -37.99 12.57 7.07
N PRO A 31 -38.64 13.74 7.03
CA PRO A 31 -38.56 14.76 8.09
C PRO A 31 -38.88 14.23 9.50
N ARG A 32 -39.92 13.39 9.63
CA ARG A 32 -40.31 12.79 10.92
C ARG A 32 -39.23 11.85 11.47
N GLN A 33 -38.61 11.05 10.61
CA GLN A 33 -37.54 10.12 10.98
C GLN A 33 -36.28 10.88 11.38
N ARG A 34 -35.90 11.92 10.63
CA ARG A 34 -34.79 12.80 11.01
C ARG A 34 -35.00 13.46 12.37
N ASN A 35 -36.22 13.89 12.66
CA ASN A 35 -36.57 14.43 13.98
C ASN A 35 -36.42 13.36 15.08
N LEU A 36 -36.88 12.13 14.83
CA LEU A 36 -36.68 11.01 15.76
C LEU A 36 -35.20 10.72 16.00
N TYR A 37 -34.40 10.70 14.92
CA TYR A 37 -32.96 10.43 14.98
C TYR A 37 -32.22 11.49 15.80
N ARG A 38 -32.61 12.77 15.64
CA ARG A 38 -32.06 13.88 16.42
C ARG A 38 -32.52 13.85 17.89
N LYS A 39 -33.74 13.39 18.15
CA LYS A 39 -34.29 13.28 19.51
C LYS A 39 -33.59 12.17 20.32
N PHE A 40 -33.23 11.06 19.68
CA PHE A 40 -32.60 9.90 20.34
C PHE A 40 -31.29 9.47 19.67
N PRO A 41 -30.24 10.32 19.65
CA PRO A 41 -29.07 10.09 18.81
C PRO A 41 -28.24 8.87 19.21
N ARG A 42 -28.27 8.46 20.49
CA ARG A 42 -27.56 7.24 20.95
C ARG A 42 -28.25 5.97 20.43
N LEU A 43 -29.57 5.91 20.54
CA LEU A 43 -30.36 4.77 20.07
C LEU A 43 -30.39 4.69 18.54
N MET A 44 -30.45 5.86 17.89
CA MET A 44 -30.54 5.98 16.44
C MET A 44 -29.18 6.16 15.75
N ALA A 45 -28.07 5.95 16.47
CA ALA A 45 -26.73 6.07 15.91
C ALA A 45 -26.49 5.22 14.65
N PRO A 46 -27.01 3.96 14.56
CA PRO A 46 -26.89 3.15 13.35
C PRO A 46 -27.58 3.74 12.12
N PHE A 47 -28.58 4.61 12.29
CA PHE A 47 -29.31 5.26 11.19
C PHE A 47 -28.79 6.67 10.90
N LEU A 48 -28.32 7.39 11.92
CA LEU A 48 -27.71 8.70 11.76
C LEU A 48 -26.45 8.65 10.88
N LYS A 49 -25.66 7.58 11.00
CA LYS A 49 -24.43 7.41 10.22
C LYS A 49 -24.72 7.31 8.70
N PRO A 50 -25.52 6.32 8.23
CA PRO A 50 -25.95 6.26 6.83
C PRO A 50 -26.62 7.55 6.35
N TYR A 51 -27.49 8.17 7.15
CA TYR A 51 -28.10 9.45 6.76
C TYR A 51 -27.07 10.54 6.42
N TYR A 52 -26.06 10.74 7.27
CA TYR A 52 -25.05 11.76 7.00
C TYR A 52 -24.07 11.36 5.90
N GLN A 53 -23.61 10.11 5.92
CA GLN A 53 -22.66 9.61 4.92
C GLN A 53 -23.27 9.54 3.53
N HIS A 54 -24.50 9.04 3.43
CA HIS A 54 -25.15 8.77 2.17
C HIS A 54 -25.93 9.98 1.65
N LEU A 55 -27.00 10.39 2.33
CA LEU A 55 -27.81 11.51 1.82
C LEU A 55 -27.07 12.85 1.90
N VAL A 56 -26.49 13.19 3.06
CA VAL A 56 -25.89 14.53 3.21
C VAL A 56 -24.56 14.66 2.48
N ILE A 57 -23.68 13.67 2.54
CA ILE A 57 -22.35 13.77 1.93
C ILE A 57 -22.41 13.26 0.48
N HIS A 58 -22.76 12.00 0.26
CA HIS A 58 -22.71 11.38 -1.07
C HIS A 58 -23.67 12.03 -2.09
N HIS A 59 -24.92 12.30 -1.71
CA HIS A 59 -25.89 12.89 -2.64
C HIS A 59 -25.88 14.43 -2.69
N HIS A 60 -25.72 15.11 -1.56
CA HIS A 60 -25.84 16.58 -1.53
C HIS A 60 -24.50 17.33 -1.61
N ARG A 61 -23.36 16.68 -1.32
CA ARG A 61 -22.06 17.36 -1.22
C ARG A 61 -21.02 16.86 -2.21
N THR A 62 -21.21 15.69 -2.79
CA THR A 62 -20.39 15.14 -3.87
C THR A 62 -21.23 14.90 -5.12
N PHE A 63 -20.59 14.70 -6.27
CA PHE A 63 -21.27 14.43 -7.55
C PHE A 63 -22.29 15.52 -7.95
N LYS A 64 -21.94 16.78 -7.70
CA LYS A 64 -22.83 17.92 -7.98
C LYS A 64 -22.84 18.32 -9.44
N ALA A 65 -21.67 18.33 -10.08
CA ALA A 65 -21.55 18.66 -11.49
C ALA A 65 -22.15 17.56 -12.37
N ASP A 66 -21.72 16.32 -12.14
CA ASP A 66 -22.26 15.16 -12.83
C ASP A 66 -22.14 13.86 -12.01
N HIS A 67 -22.60 12.76 -12.61
CA HIS A 67 -22.66 11.45 -11.96
C HIS A 67 -21.28 10.78 -11.78
N PHE A 68 -20.25 11.23 -12.50
CA PHE A 68 -18.92 10.64 -12.52
C PHE A 68 -17.85 11.48 -11.81
N GLU A 69 -18.05 12.79 -11.67
CA GLU A 69 -17.12 13.71 -11.04
C GLU A 69 -17.49 13.94 -9.58
N GLN A 70 -16.74 13.30 -8.68
CA GLN A 70 -17.04 13.38 -7.24
C GLN A 70 -16.93 14.82 -6.69
N PHE A 71 -16.01 15.62 -7.23
CA PHE A 71 -15.78 17.01 -6.86
C PHE A 71 -15.47 17.83 -8.11
N GLU A 72 -16.00 19.05 -8.19
CA GLU A 72 -15.71 20.00 -9.28
C GLU A 72 -14.28 20.54 -9.20
N SER A 73 -13.73 20.60 -7.98
CA SER A 73 -12.39 21.08 -7.73
C SER A 73 -11.81 20.53 -6.43
N GLN A 74 -10.48 20.57 -6.35
CA GLN A 74 -9.77 20.25 -5.11
C GLN A 74 -10.19 21.16 -3.94
N LEU A 75 -10.47 22.44 -4.21
CA LEU A 75 -10.95 23.40 -3.22
C LEU A 75 -12.32 23.00 -2.64
N GLU A 76 -13.24 22.51 -3.48
CA GLU A 76 -14.54 22.01 -3.01
C GLU A 76 -14.36 20.82 -2.05
N LYS A 77 -13.51 19.87 -2.43
CA LYS A 77 -13.17 18.72 -1.58
C LYS A 77 -12.60 19.17 -0.24
N GLU A 78 -11.68 20.13 -0.23
CA GLU A 78 -11.08 20.66 0.99
C GLU A 78 -12.09 21.36 1.89
N LYS A 79 -13.02 22.13 1.32
CA LYS A 79 -14.14 22.74 2.05
C LYS A 79 -15.03 21.68 2.70
N LEU A 80 -15.34 20.60 1.98
CA LEU A 80 -16.11 19.48 2.53
C LEU A 80 -15.34 18.76 3.65
N ASP A 81 -14.05 18.50 3.45
CA ASP A 81 -13.17 17.88 4.45
C ASP A 81 -13.08 18.70 5.74
N ALA A 82 -12.99 20.03 5.61
CA ALA A 82 -13.02 20.95 6.75
C ALA A 82 -14.37 20.91 7.47
N TRP A 83 -15.48 20.88 6.73
CA TRP A 83 -16.82 20.74 7.31
C TRP A 83 -17.00 19.41 8.05
N ILE A 84 -16.56 18.28 7.45
CA ILE A 84 -16.60 16.95 8.08
C ILE A 84 -15.84 16.95 9.40
N ARG A 85 -14.61 17.49 9.42
CA ARG A 85 -13.78 17.61 10.64
C ARG A 85 -14.46 18.41 11.74
N LYS A 86 -15.14 19.49 11.36
CA LYS A 86 -15.84 20.36 12.30
C LYS A 86 -17.12 19.70 12.84
N LYS A 87 -17.81 18.91 12.00
CA LYS A 87 -19.15 18.41 12.31
C LYS A 87 -19.16 17.07 13.05
N PHE A 88 -18.16 16.22 12.82
CA PHE A 88 -18.17 14.82 13.29
C PHE A 88 -16.97 14.49 14.17
N SER A 89 -17.09 13.41 14.96
CA SER A 89 -15.96 12.91 15.74
C SER A 89 -14.82 12.45 14.82
N PRO A 90 -13.56 12.46 15.28
CA PRO A 90 -12.42 12.02 14.48
C PRO A 90 -12.56 10.59 13.95
N GLU A 91 -13.20 9.69 14.70
CA GLU A 91 -13.47 8.31 14.29
C GLU A 91 -14.44 8.27 13.12
N PHE A 92 -15.54 9.02 13.20
CA PHE A 92 -16.55 9.02 12.14
C PHE A 92 -16.09 9.77 10.89
N ALA A 93 -15.39 10.89 11.05
CA ALA A 93 -14.71 11.58 9.95
C ALA A 93 -13.69 10.65 9.26
N GLY A 94 -12.92 9.89 10.06
CA GLY A 94 -12.01 8.86 9.58
C GLY A 94 -12.70 7.79 8.73
N LEU A 95 -13.86 7.32 9.16
CA LEU A 95 -14.67 6.36 8.42
C LEU A 95 -15.19 6.96 7.10
N ILE A 96 -15.73 8.18 7.13
CA ILE A 96 -16.20 8.89 5.92
C ILE A 96 -15.10 8.94 4.84
N TRP A 97 -13.86 9.29 5.22
CA TRP A 97 -12.75 9.33 4.26
C TRP A 97 -12.29 7.95 3.81
N LEU A 98 -12.29 6.96 4.72
CA LEU A 98 -11.94 5.58 4.39
C LEU A 98 -12.92 5.01 3.35
N GLU A 99 -14.21 5.32 3.51
CA GLU A 99 -15.30 4.94 2.61
C GLU A 99 -15.45 5.86 1.39
N ARG A 100 -14.45 6.73 1.16
CA ARG A 100 -14.42 7.65 0.02
C ARG A 100 -15.72 8.46 -0.11
N TYR A 101 -16.21 9.00 1.01
CA TYR A 101 -17.44 9.77 1.11
C TYR A 101 -18.70 8.94 0.83
N ASN A 102 -18.76 7.72 1.39
CA ASN A 102 -19.83 6.73 1.20
C ASN A 102 -19.96 6.23 -0.25
N LEU A 103 -18.85 6.20 -0.96
CA LEU A 103 -18.79 5.59 -2.28
C LEU A 103 -18.60 4.06 -2.19
N THR A 104 -18.02 3.58 -1.08
CA THR A 104 -17.79 2.16 -0.79
C THR A 104 -18.06 1.86 0.69
N LEU A 105 -18.02 0.57 1.07
CA LEU A 105 -18.08 0.09 2.44
C LEU A 105 -16.73 -0.43 2.88
N GLU A 106 -16.12 0.20 3.89
CA GLU A 106 -14.78 -0.17 4.35
C GLU A 106 -14.69 -0.41 5.85
N GLY A 107 -13.87 -1.39 6.20
CA GLY A 107 -13.72 -1.87 7.57
C GLY A 107 -15.00 -2.50 8.15
N ILE A 108 -14.86 -3.06 9.35
CA ILE A 108 -15.96 -3.72 10.07
C ILE A 108 -17.01 -2.69 10.49
N SER A 109 -16.60 -1.49 10.89
CA SER A 109 -17.50 -0.44 11.38
C SER A 109 -18.44 0.13 10.33
N GLY A 110 -18.09 0.05 9.05
CA GLY A 110 -18.94 0.42 7.92
C GLY A 110 -19.75 -0.77 7.38
N THR A 111 -19.06 -1.88 7.14
CA THR A 111 -19.65 -3.07 6.50
C THR A 111 -20.69 -3.76 7.38
N LEU A 112 -20.41 -3.95 8.68
CA LEU A 112 -21.27 -4.77 9.55
C LEU A 112 -22.66 -4.13 9.79
N PRO A 113 -22.76 -2.83 10.12
CA PRO A 113 -24.08 -2.19 10.25
C PRO A 113 -24.91 -2.23 8.97
N PHE A 114 -24.25 -2.16 7.80
CA PHE A 114 -24.91 -2.30 6.50
C PHE A 114 -25.37 -3.74 6.24
N ALA A 115 -24.55 -4.74 6.60
CA ALA A 115 -24.85 -6.15 6.36
C ALA A 115 -25.95 -6.72 7.28
N LEU A 116 -26.05 -6.23 8.52
CA LEU A 116 -26.91 -6.82 9.55
C LEU A 116 -28.41 -6.91 9.16
N PRO A 117 -29.05 -5.89 8.56
CA PRO A 117 -30.44 -5.97 8.14
C PRO A 117 -30.71 -7.11 7.14
N PHE A 118 -29.74 -7.48 6.32
CA PHE A 118 -29.89 -8.54 5.32
C PHE A 118 -29.98 -9.93 5.92
N LEU A 119 -29.66 -10.10 7.21
CA LEU A 119 -29.81 -11.39 7.90
C LEU A 119 -31.25 -11.68 8.33
N LEU A 120 -32.15 -10.69 8.36
CA LEU A 120 -33.55 -10.88 8.77
C LEU A 120 -34.27 -11.91 7.88
N GLY A 121 -34.10 -11.81 6.56
CA GLY A 121 -34.67 -12.76 5.59
C GLY A 121 -34.19 -14.19 5.81
N PRO A 122 -32.87 -14.46 5.75
CA PRO A 122 -32.32 -15.77 6.07
C PRO A 122 -32.80 -16.33 7.41
N LEU A 123 -32.85 -15.52 8.47
CA LEU A 123 -33.37 -15.99 9.76
C LEU A 123 -34.84 -16.42 9.68
N LEU A 124 -35.70 -15.68 8.98
CA LEU A 124 -37.08 -16.10 8.75
C LEU A 124 -37.16 -17.40 7.93
N ILE A 125 -36.30 -17.55 6.92
CA ILE A 125 -36.19 -18.77 6.11
C ILE A 125 -35.72 -19.96 6.96
N LEU A 126 -34.80 -19.75 7.90
CA LEU A 126 -34.34 -20.78 8.82
C LEU A 126 -35.49 -21.37 9.64
N PHE A 127 -36.35 -20.50 10.19
CA PHE A 127 -37.47 -20.93 11.03
C PHE A 127 -38.62 -21.56 10.23
N THR A 128 -38.74 -21.28 8.94
CA THR A 128 -39.87 -21.72 8.10
C THR A 128 -39.54 -22.91 7.19
N LEU A 129 -38.35 -22.90 6.59
CA LEU A 129 -37.91 -23.87 5.57
C LEU A 129 -36.68 -24.69 6.01
N GLY A 130 -36.16 -24.42 7.21
CA GLY A 130 -35.08 -25.18 7.82
C GLY A 130 -33.65 -24.78 7.38
N PRO A 131 -32.63 -25.49 7.90
CA PRO A 131 -31.22 -25.08 7.80
C PRO A 131 -30.67 -25.12 6.37
N VAL A 132 -31.16 -26.00 5.50
CA VAL A 132 -30.68 -26.10 4.11
C VAL A 132 -31.08 -24.86 3.30
N ALA A 133 -32.35 -24.44 3.41
CA ALA A 133 -32.82 -23.23 2.74
C ALA A 133 -32.17 -21.97 3.32
N PHE A 134 -31.94 -21.94 4.64
CA PHE A 134 -31.19 -20.87 5.30
C PHE A 134 -29.78 -20.69 4.73
N LEU A 135 -28.98 -21.76 4.68
CA LEU A 135 -27.62 -21.70 4.14
C LEU A 135 -27.60 -21.22 2.69
N ALA A 136 -28.57 -21.66 1.88
CA ALA A 136 -28.73 -21.22 0.50
C ALA A 136 -29.09 -19.72 0.42
N SER A 137 -29.97 -19.23 1.30
CA SER A 137 -30.38 -17.83 1.35
C SER A 137 -29.27 -16.87 1.81
N LEU A 138 -28.34 -17.34 2.66
CA LEU A 138 -27.20 -16.55 3.11
C LEU A 138 -26.31 -16.13 1.94
N LEU A 139 -26.13 -17.00 0.93
CA LEU A 139 -25.34 -16.68 -0.26
C LEU A 139 -25.88 -15.44 -0.98
N THR A 140 -27.20 -15.31 -1.06
CA THR A 140 -27.86 -14.19 -1.72
C THR A 140 -28.00 -12.94 -0.83
N ALA A 141 -28.07 -13.11 0.50
CA ALA A 141 -28.22 -12.00 1.44
C ALA A 141 -27.03 -11.03 1.44
N PHE A 142 -25.83 -11.50 1.11
CA PHE A 142 -24.63 -10.66 1.05
C PHE A 142 -24.38 -10.02 -0.31
N ILE A 143 -25.20 -10.32 -1.34
CA ILE A 143 -25.04 -9.70 -2.67
C ILE A 143 -25.14 -8.17 -2.61
N PRO A 144 -26.12 -7.56 -1.90
CA PRO A 144 -26.16 -6.10 -1.77
C PRO A 144 -24.92 -5.52 -1.10
N VAL A 145 -24.39 -6.17 -0.07
CA VAL A 145 -23.14 -5.75 0.61
C VAL A 145 -21.97 -5.75 -0.37
N TRP A 146 -21.88 -6.79 -1.20
CA TRP A 146 -20.87 -6.88 -2.24
C TRP A 146 -21.05 -5.81 -3.33
N LEU A 147 -22.28 -5.56 -3.77
CA LEU A 147 -22.58 -4.52 -4.76
C LEU A 147 -22.25 -3.13 -4.22
N SER A 148 -22.64 -2.79 -3.00
CA SER A 148 -22.29 -1.51 -2.37
C SER A 148 -20.80 -1.35 -2.14
N LYS A 149 -20.07 -2.45 -1.88
CA LYS A 149 -18.62 -2.37 -1.67
C LYS A 149 -17.83 -2.23 -2.98
N TYR A 150 -18.14 -3.04 -3.99
CA TYR A 150 -17.30 -3.19 -5.18
C TYR A 150 -17.90 -2.59 -6.44
N VAL A 151 -19.24 -2.55 -6.56
CA VAL A 151 -19.91 -2.11 -7.79
C VAL A 151 -20.33 -0.65 -7.70
N HIS A 152 -20.86 -0.19 -6.57
CA HIS A 152 -21.25 1.21 -6.36
C HIS A 152 -20.11 2.22 -6.68
N PRO A 153 -18.84 1.98 -6.28
CA PRO A 153 -17.74 2.84 -6.70
C PRO A 153 -17.60 2.94 -8.21
N LEU A 154 -17.71 1.81 -8.92
CA LEU A 154 -17.49 1.75 -10.36
C LEU A 154 -18.66 2.32 -11.18
N VAL A 155 -19.85 2.40 -10.59
CA VAL A 155 -21.00 3.10 -11.19
C VAL A 155 -20.72 4.61 -11.27
N HIS A 156 -19.99 5.17 -10.29
CA HIS A 156 -19.56 6.56 -10.29
C HIS A 156 -18.16 6.78 -10.92
N LEU A 157 -17.24 5.84 -10.75
CA LEU A 157 -15.86 5.94 -11.22
C LEU A 157 -15.55 4.80 -12.18
N PRO A 158 -16.23 4.73 -13.34
CA PRO A 158 -16.11 3.61 -14.27
C PRO A 158 -14.68 3.38 -14.78
N GLN A 159 -13.85 4.42 -14.81
CA GLN A 159 -12.43 4.32 -15.16
C GLN A 159 -11.63 3.41 -14.21
N GLU A 160 -12.05 3.25 -12.95
CA GLU A 160 -11.36 2.37 -12.00
C GLU A 160 -11.58 0.88 -12.31
N THR A 161 -12.55 0.56 -13.17
CA THR A 161 -12.85 -0.81 -13.60
C THR A 161 -11.61 -1.51 -14.19
N GLU A 162 -10.68 -0.76 -14.80
CA GLU A 162 -9.47 -1.34 -15.38
C GLU A 162 -8.59 -2.07 -14.35
N HIS A 163 -8.58 -1.59 -13.10
CA HIS A 163 -7.77 -2.14 -12.01
C HIS A 163 -8.46 -3.30 -11.26
N GLU A 164 -9.69 -3.64 -11.64
CA GLU A 164 -10.51 -4.64 -10.97
C GLU A 164 -10.33 -6.05 -11.53
N HIS A 165 -10.77 -7.05 -10.74
CA HIS A 165 -10.72 -8.45 -11.14
C HIS A 165 -11.44 -8.68 -12.49
N PRO A 166 -10.94 -9.55 -13.40
CA PRO A 166 -11.54 -9.79 -14.71
C PRO A 166 -13.05 -10.07 -14.69
N PHE A 167 -13.52 -10.78 -13.66
CA PHE A 167 -14.95 -11.02 -13.45
C PHE A 167 -15.76 -9.73 -13.25
N ILE A 168 -15.25 -8.78 -12.45
CA ILE A 168 -15.90 -7.47 -12.26
C ILE A 168 -15.90 -6.71 -13.57
N ARG A 169 -14.78 -6.68 -14.30
CA ARG A 169 -14.68 -6.02 -15.61
C ARG A 169 -15.69 -6.57 -16.61
N TRP A 170 -15.86 -7.89 -16.64
CA TRP A 170 -16.88 -8.54 -17.44
C TRP A 170 -18.29 -8.14 -16.97
N LEU A 171 -18.56 -8.20 -15.66
CA LEU A 171 -19.86 -7.84 -15.09
C LEU A 171 -20.25 -6.40 -15.43
N MET A 172 -19.33 -5.44 -15.30
CA MET A 172 -19.53 -4.01 -15.62
C MET A 172 -19.94 -3.76 -17.06
N ARG A 173 -19.65 -4.68 -18.00
CA ARG A 173 -20.01 -4.58 -19.43
C ARG A 173 -21.38 -5.19 -19.75
N THR A 174 -22.00 -5.87 -18.79
CA THR A 174 -23.27 -6.58 -18.99
C THR A 174 -24.45 -5.63 -19.12
N ARG A 175 -25.55 -6.12 -19.72
CA ARG A 175 -26.83 -5.39 -19.74
C ARG A 175 -27.37 -5.14 -18.34
N TYR A 176 -27.16 -6.07 -17.41
CA TYR A 176 -27.57 -5.89 -16.01
C TYR A 176 -26.96 -4.64 -15.40
N MET A 177 -25.64 -4.43 -15.58
CA MET A 177 -24.97 -3.26 -15.03
C MET A 177 -25.41 -1.93 -15.65
N ARG A 178 -25.87 -1.92 -16.91
CA ARG A 178 -26.53 -0.74 -17.48
C ARG A 178 -27.86 -0.40 -16.79
N HIS A 179 -28.61 -1.43 -16.36
CA HIS A 179 -29.84 -1.21 -15.59
C HIS A 179 -29.54 -0.72 -14.17
N VAL A 180 -28.51 -1.26 -13.52
CA VAL A 180 -28.04 -0.78 -12.21
C VAL A 180 -27.60 0.68 -12.32
N PHE A 181 -26.77 1.01 -13.31
CA PHE A 181 -26.33 2.38 -13.60
C PHE A 181 -27.54 3.32 -13.81
N ARG A 182 -28.50 2.93 -14.66
CA ARG A 182 -29.72 3.70 -14.89
C ARG A 182 -30.53 3.91 -13.62
N ASN A 183 -30.79 2.85 -12.85
CA ASN A 183 -31.57 2.91 -11.62
C ASN A 183 -30.90 3.86 -10.61
N HIS A 184 -29.59 3.71 -10.45
CA HIS A 184 -28.79 4.52 -9.55
C HIS A 184 -28.68 5.99 -10.01
N TYR A 185 -28.56 6.25 -11.30
CA TYR A 185 -28.62 7.61 -11.83
C TYR A 185 -29.96 8.27 -11.50
N LEU A 186 -31.08 7.58 -11.74
CA LEU A 186 -32.41 8.10 -11.42
C LEU A 186 -32.59 8.31 -9.92
N HIS A 187 -31.98 7.49 -9.08
CA HIS A 187 -31.97 7.70 -7.64
C HIS A 187 -31.28 9.02 -7.24
N HIS A 188 -30.16 9.37 -7.89
CA HIS A 188 -29.50 10.66 -7.66
C HIS A 188 -30.36 11.85 -8.11
N GLN A 189 -31.23 11.68 -9.11
CA GLN A 189 -32.19 12.72 -9.51
C GLN A 189 -33.43 12.76 -8.59
N HIS A 190 -33.89 11.58 -8.15
CA HIS A 190 -35.09 11.38 -7.34
C HIS A 190 -34.73 10.65 -6.05
N LEU A 191 -34.25 11.41 -5.06
CA LEU A 191 -33.70 10.87 -3.80
C LEU A 191 -34.68 10.00 -2.98
N GLU A 192 -35.98 10.05 -3.29
CA GLU A 192 -37.03 9.27 -2.64
C GLU A 192 -37.41 7.98 -3.39
N LYS A 193 -36.69 7.64 -4.46
CA LYS A 193 -37.01 6.54 -5.40
C LYS A 193 -35.76 5.79 -5.87
N ASN A 194 -35.96 4.59 -6.43
CA ASN A 194 -34.93 3.79 -7.10
C ASN A 194 -33.71 3.40 -6.23
N PHE A 195 -33.95 2.98 -4.99
CA PHE A 195 -32.90 2.74 -4.00
C PHE A 195 -32.00 1.53 -4.27
N ASN A 196 -32.41 0.57 -5.09
CA ASN A 196 -31.69 -0.69 -5.25
C ASN A 196 -30.47 -0.61 -6.17
N LEU A 197 -29.37 -1.24 -5.74
CA LEU A 197 -28.33 -1.74 -6.64
C LEU A 197 -28.60 -3.20 -7.03
N LEU A 198 -29.20 -4.01 -6.14
CA LEU A 198 -29.76 -5.31 -6.47
C LEU A 198 -31.20 -5.12 -6.93
N LEU A 199 -31.43 -5.05 -8.24
CA LEU A 199 -32.72 -4.65 -8.82
C LEU A 199 -33.90 -5.55 -8.38
N GLY A 200 -35.07 -4.93 -8.21
CA GLY A 200 -36.36 -5.63 -8.02
C GLY A 200 -37.19 -5.14 -6.83
N GLY A 201 -36.54 -4.85 -5.71
CA GLY A 201 -37.17 -4.44 -4.46
C GLY A 201 -38.01 -3.18 -4.61
N ASP A 202 -37.48 -2.17 -5.29
CA ASP A 202 -38.14 -0.89 -5.56
C ASP A 202 -39.48 -1.08 -6.29
N TYR A 203 -39.59 -2.05 -7.19
CA TYR A 203 -40.87 -2.37 -7.84
C TYR A 203 -41.85 -2.99 -6.83
N LEU A 204 -41.38 -3.94 -6.03
CA LEU A 204 -42.21 -4.65 -5.05
C LEU A 204 -42.75 -3.73 -3.95
N VAL A 205 -41.99 -2.70 -3.58
CA VAL A 205 -42.40 -1.75 -2.53
C VAL A 205 -42.93 -0.42 -3.07
N GLY A 206 -43.13 -0.28 -4.39
CA GLY A 206 -43.68 0.93 -5.01
C GLY A 206 -42.77 2.16 -4.94
N LEU A 207 -41.46 1.94 -4.86
CA LEU A 207 -40.41 2.96 -4.84
C LEU A 207 -39.68 3.10 -6.17
N HIS A 208 -40.03 2.32 -7.19
CA HIS A 208 -39.52 2.50 -8.54
C HIS A 208 -40.07 3.79 -9.16
N HIS A 209 -39.21 4.52 -9.88
CA HIS A 209 -39.59 5.64 -10.71
C HIS A 209 -39.04 5.45 -12.13
N PRO A 210 -39.92 5.35 -13.15
CA PRO A 210 -39.48 5.25 -14.54
C PRO A 210 -38.93 6.60 -15.01
N ALA A 211 -37.87 6.56 -15.82
CA ALA A 211 -37.30 7.77 -16.42
C ALA A 211 -38.29 8.44 -17.39
N SER A 212 -38.43 9.76 -17.28
CA SER A 212 -39.11 10.61 -18.27
C SER A 212 -38.39 10.60 -19.63
N ALA A 213 -39.02 11.15 -20.66
CA ALA A 213 -38.42 11.23 -22.00
C ALA A 213 -37.10 12.02 -22.01
N GLU A 214 -37.05 13.14 -21.29
CA GLU A 214 -35.84 13.97 -21.15
C GLU A 214 -34.73 13.22 -20.41
N GLU A 215 -35.06 12.57 -19.30
CA GLU A 215 -34.10 11.76 -18.54
C GLU A 215 -33.59 10.58 -19.36
N ASN A 216 -34.43 9.96 -20.19
CA ASN A 216 -34.01 8.88 -21.08
C ASN A 216 -32.98 9.38 -22.10
N ALA A 217 -33.17 10.57 -22.68
CA ALA A 217 -32.19 11.16 -23.60
C ALA A 217 -30.84 11.42 -22.89
N ARG A 218 -30.88 11.98 -21.68
CA ARG A 218 -29.66 12.20 -20.87
C ARG A 218 -28.99 10.90 -20.44
N LEU A 219 -29.78 9.90 -20.04
CA LEU A 219 -29.32 8.56 -19.70
C LEU A 219 -28.63 7.86 -20.86
N GLN A 220 -29.11 8.02 -22.09
CA GLN A 220 -28.46 7.45 -23.27
C GLN A 220 -27.04 8.02 -23.44
N ALA A 221 -26.88 9.35 -23.35
CA ALA A 221 -25.57 9.99 -23.42
C ALA A 221 -24.63 9.54 -22.29
N LEU A 222 -25.12 9.51 -21.05
CA LEU A 222 -24.34 9.06 -19.89
C LEU A 222 -24.00 7.56 -19.95
N THR A 223 -24.89 6.72 -20.48
CA THR A 223 -24.62 5.28 -20.66
C THR A 223 -23.54 5.05 -21.70
N ALA A 224 -23.53 5.83 -22.79
CA ALA A 224 -22.45 5.78 -23.78
C ALA A 224 -21.11 6.19 -23.17
N GLU A 225 -21.08 7.25 -22.35
CA GLU A 225 -19.87 7.69 -21.64
C GLU A 225 -19.41 6.65 -20.60
N PHE A 226 -20.33 6.04 -19.87
CA PHE A 226 -20.06 4.93 -18.96
C PHE A 226 -19.41 3.75 -19.69
N ASP A 227 -20.01 3.30 -20.80
CA ASP A 227 -19.48 2.21 -21.62
C ASP A 227 -18.09 2.58 -22.19
N ARG A 228 -17.84 3.85 -22.53
CA ARG A 228 -16.53 4.34 -22.98
C ARG A 228 -15.49 4.22 -21.87
N ARG A 229 -15.76 4.75 -20.67
CA ARG A 229 -14.83 4.73 -19.52
C ARG A 229 -14.54 3.31 -19.03
N VAL A 230 -15.54 2.41 -19.02
CA VAL A 230 -15.36 0.99 -18.68
C VAL A 230 -14.48 0.24 -19.69
N ARG A 231 -14.44 0.68 -20.96
CA ARG A 231 -13.63 0.03 -22.02
C ARG A 231 -12.22 0.60 -22.14
N LEU A 232 -12.05 1.91 -22.01
CA LEU A 232 -10.83 2.62 -22.39
C LEU A 232 -9.92 3.01 -21.21
N GLY A 233 -10.36 2.87 -19.96
CA GLY A 233 -9.59 3.33 -18.80
C GLY A 233 -9.61 4.86 -18.64
N PRO A 234 -8.88 5.43 -17.66
CA PRO A 234 -8.83 6.88 -17.46
C PRO A 234 -8.22 7.59 -18.68
N SER A 235 -8.92 8.59 -19.20
CA SER A 235 -8.36 9.53 -20.18
C SER A 235 -7.18 10.26 -19.54
N THR A 236 -5.99 10.17 -20.12
CA THR A 236 -4.73 10.74 -19.62
C THR A 236 -4.65 12.28 -19.71
N ALA A 237 -5.73 13.00 -19.43
CA ALA A 237 -5.71 14.46 -19.42
C ALA A 237 -4.82 14.96 -18.25
N PRO A 238 -3.88 15.89 -18.51
CA PRO A 238 -2.91 16.35 -17.50
C PRO A 238 -3.56 17.15 -16.37
N ALA A 239 -3.00 17.04 -15.17
CA ALA A 239 -3.44 17.78 -13.97
C ALA A 239 -3.24 19.30 -14.12
N PRO A 240 -4.09 20.14 -13.48
CA PRO A 240 -4.02 21.60 -13.63
C PRO A 240 -2.71 22.19 -13.07
N ALA A 241 -2.11 23.11 -13.84
CA ALA A 241 -0.87 23.78 -13.52
C ALA A 241 -1.00 24.70 -12.29
N LEU A 242 -0.09 24.55 -11.32
CA LEU A 242 0.05 25.46 -10.18
C LEU A 242 0.73 26.77 -10.64
N SER A 243 -0.01 27.88 -10.58
CA SER A 243 0.46 29.22 -11.00
C SER A 243 1.27 29.94 -9.92
N GLY A 244 2.36 30.63 -10.30
CA GLY A 244 2.72 31.91 -9.66
C GLY A 244 4.20 32.19 -9.36
N LYS A 245 5.05 31.18 -9.15
CA LYS A 245 6.51 31.40 -8.97
C LYS A 245 7.27 30.97 -10.22
N ALA A 246 8.14 31.86 -10.74
CA ALA A 246 9.09 31.50 -11.78
C ALA A 246 9.98 30.37 -11.24
N LEU A 247 9.81 29.16 -11.79
CA LEU A 247 10.66 28.04 -11.44
C LEU A 247 12.06 28.25 -12.01
N PRO A 248 13.11 27.79 -11.30
CA PRO A 248 14.46 27.84 -11.82
C PRO A 248 14.51 27.11 -13.17
N LYS A 249 15.10 27.78 -14.18
CA LYS A 249 15.37 27.17 -15.49
C LYS A 249 16.59 26.26 -15.35
N ILE A 250 16.39 25.00 -14.99
CA ILE A 250 17.45 23.99 -15.04
C ILE A 250 17.63 23.57 -16.50
N SER A 251 18.85 23.71 -17.02
CA SER A 251 19.17 23.22 -18.37
C SER A 251 19.43 21.70 -18.34
N LEU A 252 19.23 21.00 -19.47
CA LEU A 252 19.56 19.57 -19.56
C LEU A 252 21.04 19.30 -19.23
N ALA A 253 21.95 20.19 -19.67
CA ALA A 253 23.38 20.07 -19.39
C ALA A 253 23.69 20.19 -17.88
N GLU A 254 23.01 21.11 -17.19
CA GLU A 254 23.12 21.27 -15.74
C GLU A 254 22.61 20.02 -15.02
N PHE A 255 21.43 19.52 -15.38
CA PHE A 255 20.87 18.27 -14.83
C PHE A 255 21.83 17.07 -15.01
N VAL A 256 22.38 16.90 -16.22
CA VAL A 256 23.36 15.83 -16.50
C VAL A 256 24.65 16.02 -15.71
N GLY A 257 25.11 17.26 -15.54
CA GLY A 257 26.28 17.58 -14.72
C GLY A 257 26.08 17.24 -13.24
N GLU A 258 24.89 17.52 -12.71
CA GLU A 258 24.51 17.18 -11.34
C GLU A 258 24.37 15.67 -11.13
N GLU A 259 23.74 14.94 -12.06
CA GLU A 259 23.68 13.47 -12.01
C GLU A 259 25.09 12.88 -11.98
N ARG A 260 26.00 13.32 -12.87
CA ARG A 260 27.39 12.86 -12.88
C ARG A 260 28.12 13.16 -11.58
N LYS A 261 27.93 14.37 -11.03
CA LYS A 261 28.51 14.76 -9.74
C LYS A 261 28.00 13.85 -8.61
N TYR A 262 26.71 13.53 -8.59
CA TYR A 262 26.14 12.62 -7.62
C TYR A 262 26.70 11.20 -7.77
N LEU A 263 26.73 10.67 -8.99
CA LEU A 263 27.23 9.32 -9.28
C LEU A 263 28.74 9.15 -9.06
N SER A 264 29.51 10.24 -9.06
CA SER A 264 30.93 10.23 -8.69
C SER A 264 31.20 10.12 -7.19
N GLN A 265 30.17 10.27 -6.34
CA GLN A 265 30.32 10.11 -4.90
C GLN A 265 30.49 8.63 -4.57
N GLU A 266 31.49 8.29 -3.76
CA GLU A 266 31.72 6.89 -3.41
C GLU A 266 30.55 6.32 -2.62
N ASN A 267 30.15 7.03 -1.55
CA ASN A 267 29.04 6.66 -0.67
C ASN A 267 28.25 7.94 -0.35
N PRO A 268 27.27 8.34 -1.19
CA PRO A 268 26.40 9.45 -0.85
C PRO A 268 25.79 9.19 0.51
N ASN A 269 25.76 10.19 1.39
CA ASN A 269 25.04 10.08 2.66
C ASN A 269 23.56 10.40 2.46
N PHE A 270 22.77 10.28 3.53
CA PHE A 270 21.33 10.54 3.46
C PHE A 270 21.00 11.96 2.97
N GLU A 271 21.77 12.96 3.43
CA GLU A 271 21.59 14.35 3.00
C GLU A 271 21.88 14.53 1.51
N GLY A 272 22.97 13.95 1.01
CA GLY A 272 23.31 13.95 -0.42
C GLY A 272 22.20 13.33 -1.27
N ARG A 273 21.62 12.21 -0.83
CA ARG A 273 20.45 11.58 -1.45
C ARG A 273 19.23 12.49 -1.47
N PHE A 274 18.92 13.12 -0.34
CA PHE A 274 17.80 14.05 -0.23
C PHE A 274 17.94 15.20 -1.24
N GLN A 275 19.12 15.83 -1.30
CA GLN A 275 19.40 16.92 -2.25
C GLN A 275 19.33 16.45 -3.70
N HIS A 276 19.83 15.26 -3.99
CA HIS A 276 19.78 14.68 -5.34
C HIS A 276 18.34 14.46 -5.81
N MET A 277 17.52 13.76 -5.00
CA MET A 277 16.11 13.53 -5.32
C MET A 277 15.31 14.83 -5.44
N LYS A 278 15.63 15.82 -4.58
CA LYS A 278 15.01 17.15 -4.65
C LYS A 278 15.28 17.81 -6.01
N ARG A 279 16.54 17.85 -6.44
CA ARG A 279 16.94 18.42 -7.74
C ARG A 279 16.30 17.69 -8.91
N LYS A 280 16.18 16.35 -8.86
CA LYS A 280 15.42 15.59 -9.84
C LYS A 280 13.96 16.03 -9.92
N ALA A 281 13.30 16.20 -8.77
CA ALA A 281 11.93 16.70 -8.73
C ALA A 281 11.79 18.12 -9.30
N GLU A 282 12.76 19.01 -9.05
CA GLU A 282 12.81 20.36 -9.66
C GLU A 282 12.96 20.28 -11.19
N ALA A 283 13.87 19.44 -11.67
CA ALA A 283 14.11 19.22 -13.09
C ALA A 283 12.88 18.64 -13.81
N TYR A 284 12.20 17.65 -13.23
CA TYR A 284 10.96 17.10 -13.80
C TYR A 284 9.86 18.15 -13.90
N ARG A 285 9.72 19.00 -12.86
CA ARG A 285 8.73 20.08 -12.86
C ARG A 285 9.07 21.16 -13.90
N ALA A 286 10.35 21.49 -14.07
CA ALA A 286 10.80 22.41 -15.10
C ALA A 286 10.59 21.82 -16.51
N ALA A 287 10.84 20.52 -16.70
CA ALA A 287 10.66 19.81 -17.95
C ALA A 287 9.20 19.76 -18.40
N GLU A 288 8.24 19.53 -17.49
CA GLU A 288 6.80 19.60 -17.77
C GLU A 288 6.38 20.96 -18.33
N LEU A 289 6.99 22.05 -17.84
CA LEU A 289 6.66 23.42 -18.28
C LEU A 289 7.36 23.82 -19.58
N THR A 290 8.52 23.24 -19.87
CA THR A 290 9.36 23.59 -21.02
C THR A 290 9.28 22.57 -22.16
N SER A 291 8.45 21.52 -22.01
CA SER A 291 8.30 20.42 -22.97
C SER A 291 9.61 19.70 -23.29
N LEU A 292 10.52 19.60 -22.32
CA LEU A 292 11.78 18.84 -22.47
C LEU A 292 11.49 17.34 -22.53
N ARG A 293 11.15 16.86 -23.72
CA ARG A 293 10.69 15.48 -23.97
C ARG A 293 11.64 14.43 -23.42
N GLU A 294 12.95 14.58 -23.60
CA GLU A 294 13.94 13.57 -23.18
C GLU A 294 13.88 13.27 -21.67
N ILE A 295 13.77 14.30 -20.82
CA ILE A 295 13.63 14.14 -19.37
C ILE A 295 12.30 13.47 -19.02
N LEU A 296 11.24 13.82 -19.77
CA LEU A 296 9.90 13.26 -19.57
C LEU A 296 9.79 11.82 -20.06
N THR A 297 10.48 11.42 -21.13
CA THR A 297 10.46 10.06 -21.68
C THR A 297 10.89 9.03 -20.62
N PHE A 298 11.97 9.33 -19.87
CA PHE A 298 12.42 8.46 -18.78
C PHE A 298 11.40 8.33 -17.65
N ARG A 299 10.57 9.36 -17.44
CA ARG A 299 9.52 9.37 -16.41
C ARG A 299 8.25 8.66 -16.89
N ASP A 300 7.85 8.84 -18.14
CA ASP A 300 6.62 8.28 -18.70
C ASP A 300 6.70 6.75 -18.84
N GLU A 301 7.87 6.20 -19.17
CA GLU A 301 8.08 4.73 -19.10
C GLU A 301 7.89 4.16 -17.68
N GLY A 302 7.96 5.00 -16.64
CA GLY A 302 7.69 4.64 -15.25
C GLY A 302 6.22 4.56 -14.89
N ARG A 303 5.36 5.24 -15.64
CA ARG A 303 3.91 5.25 -15.45
C ARG A 303 3.19 4.09 -16.13
N VAL A 304 3.90 3.36 -16.99
CA VAL A 304 3.32 2.23 -17.72
C VAL A 304 2.86 1.16 -16.73
N ASP A 305 1.56 0.84 -16.78
CA ASP A 305 0.99 -0.28 -16.05
C ASP A 305 1.37 -1.59 -16.74
N TYR A 306 2.34 -2.30 -16.18
CA TYR A 306 2.71 -3.63 -16.64
C TYR A 306 1.73 -4.74 -16.19
N GLY A 307 0.62 -4.37 -15.56
CA GLY A 307 -0.37 -5.26 -14.95
C GLY A 307 0.12 -5.89 -13.66
N MET A 308 1.21 -5.36 -13.08
CA MET A 308 1.94 -5.93 -11.95
C MET A 308 1.91 -4.97 -10.76
N HIS A 309 1.69 -5.51 -9.55
CA HIS A 309 1.78 -4.75 -8.30
C HIS A 309 2.67 -5.47 -7.29
N VAL A 310 3.30 -4.70 -6.38
CA VAL A 310 4.16 -5.20 -5.29
C VAL A 310 3.53 -6.38 -4.55
N TYR A 311 2.22 -6.31 -4.29
CA TYR A 311 1.47 -7.30 -3.52
C TYR A 311 0.72 -8.34 -4.36
N GLN A 312 0.86 -8.33 -5.69
CA GLN A 312 0.21 -9.35 -6.50
C GLN A 312 0.87 -10.70 -6.25
N LYS A 313 0.06 -11.62 -5.72
CA LYS A 313 0.44 -12.99 -5.38
C LYS A 313 0.73 -13.89 -6.59
N ASN A 314 0.28 -13.49 -7.79
CA ASN A 314 0.37 -14.30 -9.01
C ASN A 314 1.54 -13.91 -9.92
N LEU A 315 2.55 -13.21 -9.39
CA LEU A 315 3.71 -12.80 -10.17
C LEU A 315 4.75 -13.93 -10.22
N SER A 316 4.39 -15.06 -10.81
CA SER A 316 5.33 -16.16 -11.06
C SER A 316 6.12 -15.93 -12.34
N LEU A 317 7.39 -16.36 -12.35
CA LEU A 317 8.25 -16.31 -13.53
C LEU A 317 7.57 -16.95 -14.75
N ASP A 318 6.92 -18.09 -14.55
CA ASP A 318 6.13 -18.77 -15.59
C ASP A 318 5.05 -17.89 -16.22
N THR A 319 4.36 -17.07 -15.42
CA THR A 319 3.24 -16.27 -15.91
C THR A 319 3.72 -15.14 -16.81
N TRP A 320 4.82 -14.48 -16.46
CA TRP A 320 5.27 -13.29 -17.18
C TRP A 320 6.38 -13.54 -18.19
N ALA A 321 7.16 -14.62 -18.09
CA ALA A 321 8.24 -14.96 -19.02
C ALA A 321 7.76 -15.15 -20.48
N HIS A 322 6.46 -15.32 -20.70
CA HIS A 322 5.86 -15.47 -22.03
C HIS A 322 5.47 -14.14 -22.69
N ARG A 323 5.50 -13.04 -21.94
CA ARG A 323 5.09 -11.71 -22.40
C ARG A 323 6.24 -11.02 -23.16
N PRO A 324 6.07 -10.67 -24.46
CA PRO A 324 7.13 -10.08 -25.28
C PRO A 324 7.75 -8.81 -24.69
N GLU A 325 6.97 -7.98 -23.99
CA GLU A 325 7.42 -6.73 -23.38
C GLU A 325 8.48 -6.90 -22.26
N PHE A 326 8.66 -8.13 -21.75
CA PHE A 326 9.65 -8.49 -20.74
C PHE A 326 10.81 -9.34 -21.28
N SER A 327 10.79 -9.65 -22.58
CA SER A 327 11.88 -10.34 -23.25
C SER A 327 13.11 -9.46 -23.41
N LEU A 328 14.27 -10.04 -23.71
CA LEU A 328 15.51 -9.31 -23.95
C LEU A 328 15.35 -8.28 -25.09
N GLU A 329 14.59 -8.62 -26.13
CA GLU A 329 14.33 -7.80 -27.31
C GLU A 329 13.54 -6.52 -26.98
N ALA A 330 12.90 -6.46 -25.82
CA ALA A 330 12.18 -5.28 -25.35
C ALA A 330 13.09 -4.23 -24.69
N TYR A 331 14.40 -4.48 -24.61
CA TYR A 331 15.41 -3.59 -24.03
C TYR A 331 16.48 -3.26 -25.07
N GLU A 332 17.20 -2.16 -24.85
CA GLU A 332 18.38 -1.84 -25.65
C GLU A 332 19.51 -2.82 -25.28
N ALA A 333 20.09 -3.48 -26.29
CA ALA A 333 21.07 -4.52 -26.10
C ALA A 333 22.40 -3.97 -25.55
N ALA A 334 23.03 -4.71 -24.65
CA ALA A 334 24.40 -4.50 -24.19
C ALA A 334 25.19 -5.81 -24.29
N GLU A 335 26.52 -5.71 -24.44
CA GLU A 335 27.41 -6.88 -24.59
C GLU A 335 27.22 -7.95 -23.49
N GLU A 336 26.98 -7.54 -22.25
CA GLU A 336 26.79 -8.43 -21.09
C GLU A 336 25.58 -8.04 -20.22
N GLY A 337 24.48 -7.61 -20.84
CA GLY A 337 23.29 -7.17 -20.11
C GLY A 337 22.29 -6.39 -20.96
N VAL A 338 21.65 -5.38 -20.37
CA VAL A 338 20.72 -4.48 -21.07
C VAL A 338 20.91 -3.03 -20.67
N TYR A 339 20.64 -2.10 -21.59
CA TYR A 339 20.42 -0.70 -21.25
C TYR A 339 18.94 -0.48 -20.94
N PHE A 340 18.68 0.18 -19.83
CA PHE A 340 17.34 0.60 -19.44
C PHE A 340 17.41 1.96 -18.74
N ARG A 341 16.67 2.94 -19.28
CA ARG A 341 16.70 4.35 -18.84
C ARG A 341 18.11 4.94 -18.72
N GLY A 342 18.96 4.68 -19.71
CA GLY A 342 20.34 5.18 -19.75
C GLY A 342 21.31 4.49 -18.79
N ILE A 343 20.87 3.46 -18.06
CA ILE A 343 21.70 2.68 -17.14
C ILE A 343 21.97 1.31 -17.76
N LYS A 344 23.24 0.90 -17.80
CA LYS A 344 23.62 -0.47 -18.18
C LYS A 344 23.40 -1.38 -16.97
N PHE A 345 22.49 -2.34 -17.09
CA PHE A 345 22.27 -3.39 -16.09
C PHE A 345 23.03 -4.67 -16.48
N THR A 346 23.73 -5.27 -15.53
CA THR A 346 24.46 -6.53 -15.67
C THR A 346 24.21 -7.42 -14.45
N THR A 347 24.22 -8.75 -14.61
CA THR A 347 23.99 -9.68 -13.48
C THR A 347 24.92 -9.35 -12.32
N GLY A 348 24.34 -9.20 -11.13
CA GLY A 348 25.06 -8.80 -9.91
C GLY A 348 24.86 -7.34 -9.51
N ASP A 349 24.25 -6.50 -10.37
CA ASP A 349 23.87 -5.14 -9.98
C ASP A 349 22.79 -5.18 -8.90
N LEU A 350 22.97 -4.37 -7.86
CA LEU A 350 22.04 -4.23 -6.75
C LEU A 350 21.08 -3.10 -7.02
N LEU A 351 19.79 -3.35 -6.79
CA LEU A 351 18.75 -2.36 -6.80
C LEU A 351 18.36 -2.09 -5.35
N LEU A 352 18.83 -0.97 -4.81
CA LEU A 352 18.41 -0.48 -3.51
C LEU A 352 17.20 0.42 -3.69
N THR A 353 16.14 0.13 -2.95
CA THR A 353 14.84 0.72 -3.27
C THR A 353 13.98 1.10 -2.09
N ASN A 354 13.18 2.14 -2.34
CA ASN A 354 12.03 2.51 -1.54
C ASN A 354 10.77 2.03 -2.27
N GLN A 355 10.36 0.79 -1.96
CA GLN A 355 9.16 0.16 -2.53
C GLN A 355 7.94 1.05 -2.38
N ASP A 356 6.98 1.06 -3.32
CA ASP A 356 5.72 1.82 -3.24
C ASP A 356 4.73 1.20 -2.24
N CYS A 357 5.24 0.87 -1.07
CA CYS A 357 4.49 0.70 0.13
C CYS A 357 4.56 2.03 0.89
N ASP A 358 3.42 2.57 1.34
CA ASP A 358 3.36 3.80 2.15
C ASP A 358 4.10 3.67 3.52
N SER A 359 4.90 2.63 3.75
CA SER A 359 5.67 2.34 4.98
C SER A 359 6.92 1.52 4.65
N ASP A 360 8.07 1.88 5.21
CA ASP A 360 9.35 1.15 5.08
C ASP A 360 9.40 -0.21 5.80
N GLY A 361 8.24 -0.70 6.26
CA GLY A 361 8.14 -1.80 7.21
C GLY A 361 8.61 -1.44 8.62
N LEU A 362 7.96 -2.05 9.63
CA LEU A 362 8.36 -1.87 11.02
C LEU A 362 9.81 -2.32 11.23
N PHE A 363 10.20 -3.47 10.68
CA PHE A 363 11.53 -4.07 10.90
C PHE A 363 12.67 -3.11 10.53
N SER A 364 12.69 -2.63 9.29
CA SER A 364 13.70 -1.69 8.82
C SER A 364 13.65 -0.41 9.65
N THR A 365 12.47 0.13 9.93
CA THR A 365 12.34 1.38 10.71
C THR A 365 13.08 1.38 12.05
N LEU A 366 13.29 0.24 12.73
CA LEU A 366 13.83 0.22 14.10
C LEU A 366 15.35 0.30 14.23
N LEU A 367 16.10 0.22 13.13
CA LEU A 367 17.55 0.27 13.21
C LEU A 367 18.04 1.62 13.76
N GLU A 368 19.22 1.59 14.35
CA GLU A 368 19.86 2.77 14.93
C GLU A 368 20.20 3.81 13.87
N GLU A 369 20.68 3.34 12.73
CA GLU A 369 21.24 4.15 11.68
C GLU A 369 20.18 4.79 10.80
N GLN A 370 20.57 5.86 10.11
CA GLN A 370 19.71 6.53 9.15
C GLN A 370 19.63 5.68 7.88
N ILE A 371 18.56 4.89 7.78
CA ILE A 371 18.34 3.98 6.65
C ILE A 371 17.95 4.77 5.41
N ASN A 372 18.62 4.51 4.31
CA ASN A 372 18.35 5.10 3.01
C ASN A 372 17.32 4.29 2.23
N PHE A 373 17.36 2.96 2.34
CA PHE A 373 16.49 2.06 1.58
C PHE A 373 15.89 0.97 2.46
N SER A 374 14.60 0.72 2.28
CA SER A 374 13.89 -0.33 3.01
C SER A 374 14.05 -1.72 2.41
N HIS A 375 14.57 -1.80 1.18
CA HIS A 375 14.67 -3.05 0.42
C HIS A 375 15.88 -3.07 -0.50
N VAL A 376 16.41 -4.27 -0.76
CA VAL A 376 17.46 -4.52 -1.75
C VAL A 376 17.13 -5.76 -2.57
N ALA A 377 17.42 -5.70 -3.86
CA ALA A 377 17.23 -6.79 -4.80
C ALA A 377 18.43 -6.87 -5.75
N MET A 378 18.58 -7.97 -6.51
CA MET A 378 19.67 -8.15 -7.47
C MET A 378 19.15 -8.27 -8.89
N PHE A 379 19.74 -7.57 -9.84
CA PHE A 379 19.51 -7.79 -11.25
C PHE A 379 20.16 -9.11 -11.70
N CYS A 380 19.39 -9.91 -12.44
CA CYS A 380 19.83 -11.17 -13.04
C CYS A 380 19.31 -11.25 -14.47
N LEU A 381 20.20 -11.59 -15.42
CA LEU A 381 19.80 -11.96 -16.77
C LEU A 381 19.50 -13.46 -16.81
N LEU A 382 18.29 -13.83 -16.41
CA LEU A 382 17.90 -15.24 -16.22
C LEU A 382 17.69 -15.93 -17.57
N ASN A 383 18.30 -17.12 -17.76
CA ASN A 383 17.94 -18.01 -18.86
C ASN A 383 16.82 -18.94 -18.40
N TYR A 384 15.59 -18.65 -18.84
CA TYR A 384 14.41 -19.44 -18.51
C TYR A 384 13.79 -20.02 -19.76
N ARG A 385 13.80 -21.36 -19.88
CA ARG A 385 13.29 -22.11 -21.05
C ARG A 385 13.89 -21.62 -22.39
N GLY A 386 15.18 -21.33 -22.40
CA GLY A 386 15.92 -20.88 -23.58
C GLY A 386 15.73 -19.39 -23.90
N LYS A 387 15.01 -18.63 -23.07
CA LYS A 387 14.85 -17.17 -23.22
C LYS A 387 15.66 -16.44 -22.16
N LEU A 388 16.38 -15.40 -22.58
CA LEU A 388 17.03 -14.47 -21.66
C LEU A 388 16.03 -13.42 -21.20
N LEU A 389 15.89 -13.27 -19.89
CA LEU A 389 14.90 -12.41 -19.26
C LEU A 389 15.59 -11.42 -18.30
N PRO A 390 15.61 -10.12 -18.62
CA PRO A 390 16.08 -9.07 -17.71
C PRO A 390 15.19 -9.02 -16.47
N SER A 391 15.69 -9.57 -15.37
CA SER A 391 14.93 -9.85 -14.16
C SER A 391 15.57 -9.20 -12.95
N VAL A 392 14.78 -8.94 -11.93
CA VAL A 392 15.23 -8.52 -10.61
C VAL A 392 14.76 -9.58 -9.61
N LEU A 393 15.72 -10.25 -8.98
CA LEU A 393 15.47 -11.22 -7.93
C LEU A 393 15.32 -10.50 -6.60
N GLU A 394 14.18 -10.69 -5.94
CA GLU A 394 13.90 -10.18 -4.61
C GLU A 394 13.27 -11.27 -3.73
N ILE A 395 13.16 -10.98 -2.43
CA ILE A 395 12.27 -11.70 -1.52
C ILE A 395 11.26 -10.74 -0.93
N ASN A 396 9.98 -11.11 -0.95
CA ASN A 396 8.94 -10.38 -0.25
C ASN A 396 8.29 -11.27 0.83
N GLU A 397 7.14 -10.85 1.36
CA GLU A 397 6.41 -11.64 2.35
C GLU A 397 6.05 -13.06 1.87
N MET A 398 5.97 -13.29 0.55
CA MET A 398 5.57 -14.56 -0.06
C MET A 398 6.75 -15.48 -0.41
N GLY A 399 8.00 -15.03 -0.25
CA GLY A 399 9.21 -15.77 -0.59
C GLY A 399 10.03 -15.13 -1.73
N VAL A 400 11.02 -15.87 -2.21
CA VAL A 400 11.93 -15.43 -3.29
C VAL A 400 11.19 -15.46 -4.63
N ARG A 401 11.33 -14.41 -5.43
CA ARG A 401 10.71 -14.30 -6.77
C ARG A 401 11.54 -13.44 -7.72
N ALA A 402 11.31 -13.65 -9.02
CA ALA A 402 11.81 -12.78 -10.08
C ALA A 402 10.73 -11.83 -10.59
N ILE A 403 11.08 -10.57 -10.73
CA ILE A 403 10.26 -9.49 -11.26
C ILE A 403 10.90 -8.97 -12.56
N PRO A 404 10.15 -8.67 -13.64
CA PRO A 404 10.74 -8.00 -14.79
C PRO A 404 11.39 -6.67 -14.42
N LEU A 405 12.56 -6.35 -14.99
CA LEU A 405 13.25 -5.08 -14.72
C LEU A 405 12.33 -3.85 -14.90
N LYS A 406 11.57 -3.80 -16.00
CA LYS A 406 10.58 -2.74 -16.28
C LYS A 406 9.52 -2.60 -15.18
N ALA A 407 9.01 -3.71 -14.69
CA ALA A 407 7.99 -3.71 -13.63
C ALA A 407 8.60 -3.23 -12.31
N MET A 408 9.77 -3.75 -11.92
CA MET A 408 10.49 -3.28 -10.74
C MET A 408 10.77 -1.77 -10.83
N ALA A 409 11.24 -1.27 -11.96
CA ALA A 409 11.56 0.15 -12.13
C ALA A 409 10.33 1.08 -12.29
N SER A 410 9.11 0.54 -12.30
CA SER A 410 7.87 1.33 -12.45
C SER A 410 7.46 2.04 -11.17
N GLU A 411 6.64 3.08 -11.29
CA GLU A 411 6.12 3.86 -10.17
C GLU A 411 5.18 3.05 -9.24
N ARG A 412 4.66 1.93 -9.74
CA ARG A 412 3.83 0.98 -8.99
C ARG A 412 4.62 0.09 -8.06
N PHE A 413 5.90 -0.11 -8.36
CA PHE A 413 6.79 -0.92 -7.53
C PHE A 413 7.64 -0.07 -6.63
N ASN A 414 8.17 1.04 -7.13
CA ASN A 414 9.18 1.81 -6.43
C ASN A 414 8.98 3.32 -6.65
N THR A 415 9.28 4.11 -5.62
CA THR A 415 9.29 5.57 -5.75
C THR A 415 10.64 6.08 -6.25
N TYR A 416 11.72 5.45 -5.81
CA TYR A 416 13.11 5.82 -6.09
C TYR A 416 14.01 4.59 -5.93
N LEU A 417 14.98 4.46 -6.81
CA LEU A 417 15.93 3.35 -6.89
C LEU A 417 17.35 3.89 -7.08
N GLU A 418 18.32 3.26 -6.43
CA GLU A 418 19.73 3.39 -6.77
C GLU A 418 20.30 2.05 -7.20
N ILE A 419 21.17 2.09 -8.20
CA ILE A 419 21.80 0.93 -8.79
C ILE A 419 23.26 0.93 -8.33
N TYR A 420 23.68 -0.14 -7.66
CA TYR A 420 25.06 -0.32 -7.20
C TYR A 420 25.69 -1.53 -7.87
N ARG A 421 26.98 -1.45 -8.16
CA ARG A 421 27.76 -2.52 -8.79
C ARG A 421 29.03 -2.79 -8.01
N LEU A 422 29.44 -4.06 -7.96
CA LEU A 422 30.74 -4.44 -7.45
C LEU A 422 31.86 -3.76 -8.25
N ARG A 423 32.82 -3.14 -7.55
CA ARG A 423 33.98 -2.51 -8.17
C ARG A 423 34.87 -3.51 -8.87
N ALA A 424 35.04 -4.69 -8.27
CA ALA A 424 35.64 -5.85 -8.93
C ALA A 424 34.58 -6.47 -9.86
N PRO A 425 34.72 -6.34 -11.19
CA PRO A 425 33.71 -6.83 -12.11
C PRO A 425 33.63 -8.35 -12.04
N LEU A 426 32.41 -8.87 -12.01
CA LEU A 426 32.15 -10.31 -12.06
C LEU A 426 32.53 -10.85 -13.43
N SER A 427 33.28 -11.95 -13.45
CA SER A 427 33.50 -12.76 -14.63
C SER A 427 32.20 -13.37 -15.15
N ARG A 428 32.20 -13.80 -16.41
CA ARG A 428 31.05 -14.50 -17.01
C ARG A 428 30.62 -15.73 -16.21
N ALA A 429 31.58 -16.54 -15.75
CA ALA A 429 31.29 -17.73 -14.95
C ALA A 429 30.65 -17.39 -13.60
N GLU A 430 31.05 -16.31 -12.96
CA GLU A 430 30.43 -15.82 -11.71
C GLU A 430 28.99 -15.34 -11.94
N LYS A 431 28.74 -14.61 -13.02
CA LYS A 431 27.38 -14.20 -13.42
C LYS A 431 26.47 -15.41 -13.70
N GLU A 432 27.00 -16.44 -14.37
CA GLU A 432 26.28 -17.69 -14.62
C GLU A 432 25.96 -18.46 -13.33
N ARG A 433 26.87 -18.47 -12.34
CA ARG A 433 26.60 -19.03 -11.00
C ARG A 433 25.48 -18.29 -10.27
N ILE A 434 25.51 -16.94 -10.27
CA ILE A 434 24.43 -16.12 -9.68
C ILE A 434 23.08 -16.42 -10.33
N ASN A 435 23.03 -16.43 -11.67
CA ASN A 435 21.79 -16.70 -12.39
C ASN A 435 21.25 -18.10 -12.07
N SER A 436 22.13 -19.10 -11.96
CA SER A 436 21.75 -20.47 -11.60
C SER A 436 21.23 -20.56 -10.16
N ALA A 437 21.92 -19.93 -9.20
CA ALA A 437 21.49 -19.86 -7.81
C ALA A 437 20.14 -19.14 -7.66
N ALA A 438 19.92 -18.07 -8.42
CA ALA A 438 18.64 -17.35 -8.43
C ALA A 438 17.47 -18.26 -8.85
N ILE A 439 17.65 -19.09 -9.89
CA ILE A 439 16.64 -20.06 -10.33
C ILE A 439 16.39 -21.10 -9.24
N THR A 440 17.43 -21.65 -8.62
CA THR A 440 17.31 -22.62 -7.53
C THR A 440 16.54 -22.03 -6.34
N MET A 441 16.89 -20.82 -5.89
CA MET A 441 16.21 -20.16 -4.77
C MET A 441 14.71 -19.90 -5.05
N MET A 442 14.32 -19.63 -6.30
CA MET A 442 12.89 -19.50 -6.63
C MET A 442 12.12 -20.83 -6.63
N GLN A 443 12.82 -21.95 -6.83
CA GLN A 443 12.23 -23.29 -6.77
C GLN A 443 12.11 -23.79 -5.33
N GLU A 444 13.00 -23.32 -4.45
CA GLU A 444 12.98 -23.60 -3.03
C GLU A 444 11.90 -22.78 -2.30
N THR A 445 11.33 -23.37 -1.26
CA THR A 445 10.36 -22.66 -0.42
C THR A 445 11.09 -21.87 0.65
N HIS A 446 11.27 -20.57 0.39
CA HIS A 446 11.77 -19.63 1.39
C HIS A 446 10.64 -18.86 2.07
N ALA A 447 10.87 -18.50 3.33
CA ALA A 447 9.97 -17.65 4.12
C ALA A 447 10.75 -16.44 4.67
N PHE A 448 10.03 -15.39 5.03
CA PHE A 448 10.67 -14.20 5.58
C PHE A 448 11.17 -14.44 7.01
N ASP A 449 12.44 -14.12 7.29
CA ASP A 449 13.01 -14.26 8.65
C ASP A 449 12.93 -12.97 9.47
N ILE A 450 12.19 -13.01 10.57
CA ILE A 450 12.20 -11.92 11.56
C ILE A 450 13.27 -12.14 12.63
N TYR A 451 13.62 -13.38 12.91
CA TYR A 451 14.70 -13.67 13.86
C TYR A 451 16.06 -13.28 13.28
N GLN A 452 16.20 -13.32 11.95
CA GLN A 452 17.51 -13.19 11.30
C GLN A 452 18.52 -14.20 11.84
N ASP A 453 18.07 -15.44 11.93
CA ASP A 453 18.90 -16.56 12.31
C ASP A 453 19.71 -17.01 11.09
N ASP A 454 20.95 -16.53 10.98
CA ASP A 454 21.88 -16.88 9.90
C ASP A 454 22.15 -18.39 9.76
N THR A 455 21.75 -19.21 10.75
CA THR A 455 21.86 -20.66 10.67
C THR A 455 20.76 -21.33 9.85
N GLN A 456 19.66 -20.61 9.55
CA GLN A 456 18.51 -21.15 8.84
C GLN A 456 18.49 -20.70 7.37
N THR A 457 18.91 -21.59 6.46
CA THR A 457 18.93 -21.31 5.00
C THR A 457 17.53 -21.12 4.39
N LYS A 458 16.48 -21.64 5.05
CA LYS A 458 15.09 -21.52 4.59
C LYS A 458 14.53 -20.11 4.80
N TYR A 459 14.95 -19.42 5.85
CA TYR A 459 14.39 -18.12 6.19
C TYR A 459 15.35 -17.01 5.77
N LEU A 460 14.88 -16.15 4.87
CA LEU A 460 15.73 -15.12 4.26
C LEU A 460 15.07 -13.75 4.45
N ASN A 461 15.91 -12.72 4.49
CA ASN A 461 15.51 -11.34 4.28
C ASN A 461 16.09 -10.84 2.95
N CYS A 462 15.72 -9.63 2.54
CA CYS A 462 16.15 -9.07 1.24
C CYS A 462 17.67 -8.98 1.09
N ALA A 463 18.36 -8.48 2.11
CA ALA A 463 19.82 -8.34 2.12
C ALA A 463 20.52 -9.70 2.14
N ARG A 464 20.02 -10.66 2.93
CA ARG A 464 20.55 -12.02 2.98
C ARG A 464 20.39 -12.74 1.66
N THR A 465 19.26 -12.58 0.99
CA THR A 465 19.02 -13.18 -0.34
C THR A 465 20.09 -12.73 -1.33
N VAL A 466 20.40 -11.43 -1.36
CA VAL A 466 21.48 -10.87 -2.19
C VAL A 466 22.86 -11.43 -1.79
N ALA A 467 23.13 -11.55 -0.49
CA ALA A 467 24.40 -12.09 0.00
C ALA A 467 24.60 -13.57 -0.37
N GLU A 468 23.54 -14.39 -0.34
CA GLU A 468 23.59 -15.78 -0.79
C GLU A 468 23.93 -15.89 -2.28
N LEU A 469 23.35 -15.02 -3.11
CA LEU A 469 23.67 -14.98 -4.55
C LEU A 469 25.15 -14.63 -4.77
N PHE A 470 25.66 -13.60 -4.10
CA PHE A 470 27.09 -13.27 -4.19
C PHE A 470 28.00 -14.39 -3.69
N ARG A 471 27.62 -15.05 -2.59
CA ARG A 471 28.36 -16.21 -2.07
C ARG A 471 28.40 -17.36 -3.07
N SER A 472 27.31 -17.61 -3.79
CA SER A 472 27.30 -18.63 -4.87
C SER A 472 28.29 -18.32 -5.99
N ALA A 473 28.64 -17.04 -6.17
CA ALA A 473 29.64 -16.58 -7.12
C ALA A 473 31.07 -16.69 -6.56
N GLY A 474 31.26 -16.86 -5.25
CA GLY A 474 32.56 -16.78 -4.59
C GLY A 474 32.96 -15.35 -4.20
N VAL A 475 32.03 -14.40 -4.18
CA VAL A 475 32.28 -13.04 -3.70
C VAL A 475 32.31 -13.06 -2.17
N GLU A 476 33.28 -12.35 -1.59
CA GLU A 476 33.45 -12.22 -0.16
C GLU A 476 32.17 -11.71 0.54
N PRO A 477 31.79 -12.27 1.70
CA PRO A 477 30.62 -11.84 2.43
C PRO A 477 30.68 -10.36 2.81
N ILE A 478 29.58 -9.64 2.60
CA ILE A 478 29.44 -8.27 3.10
C ILE A 478 29.21 -8.32 4.62
N PRO A 479 30.02 -7.62 5.43
CA PRO A 479 29.84 -7.62 6.87
C PRO A 479 28.52 -6.95 7.25
N ALA A 480 27.76 -7.60 8.12
CA ALA A 480 26.60 -7.01 8.76
C ALA A 480 27.06 -5.94 9.75
N THR A 481 26.70 -4.68 9.51
CA THR A 481 27.07 -3.56 10.40
C THR A 481 25.86 -2.88 11.02
N SER A 482 24.67 -3.01 10.43
CA SER A 482 23.45 -2.43 10.99
C SER A 482 23.02 -3.09 12.29
N GLN A 483 22.59 -2.30 13.25
CA GLN A 483 22.14 -2.75 14.57
C GLN A 483 20.91 -1.97 15.04
N TYR A 484 20.17 -2.54 16.00
CA TYR A 484 19.13 -1.80 16.69
C TYR A 484 19.74 -0.87 17.75
N HIS A 485 19.12 0.29 17.96
CA HIS A 485 19.56 1.23 18.98
C HIS A 485 19.30 0.63 20.39
N PRO A 486 20.22 0.68 21.36
CA PRO A 486 20.05 0.02 22.68
C PRO A 486 18.75 0.37 23.42
N ARG A 487 18.28 1.61 23.32
CA ARG A 487 16.98 2.06 23.89
C ARG A 487 15.75 1.35 23.31
N THR A 488 15.83 0.73 22.13
CA THR A 488 14.70 -0.03 21.55
C THR A 488 14.64 -1.46 22.06
N PHE A 489 15.71 -1.99 22.68
CA PHE A 489 15.79 -3.39 23.12
C PHE A 489 14.66 -3.78 24.05
N ARG A 490 14.30 -2.93 25.02
CA ARG A 490 13.17 -3.22 25.93
C ARG A 490 11.84 -3.43 25.19
N ASN A 491 11.60 -2.68 24.12
CA ASN A 491 10.39 -2.86 23.30
C ASN A 491 10.50 -4.13 22.43
N LEU A 492 11.71 -4.46 21.94
CA LEU A 492 11.97 -5.69 21.18
C LEU A 492 11.81 -6.94 22.05
N GLU A 493 12.38 -6.94 23.26
CA GLU A 493 12.21 -7.97 24.29
C GLU A 493 10.74 -8.14 24.68
N PHE A 494 10.00 -7.03 24.85
CA PHE A 494 8.57 -7.08 25.11
C PHE A 494 7.78 -7.78 23.97
N LEU A 495 8.29 -7.71 22.74
CA LEU A 495 7.73 -8.41 21.58
C LEU A 495 8.33 -9.81 21.35
N GLY A 496 9.24 -10.26 22.21
CA GLY A 496 9.90 -11.57 22.16
C GLY A 496 11.10 -11.66 21.22
N ILE A 497 11.70 -10.52 20.82
CA ILE A 497 12.92 -10.47 20.00
C ILE A 497 14.12 -10.26 20.93
N ASP A 498 14.43 -11.26 21.75
CA ASP A 498 15.40 -11.10 22.84
C ASP A 498 16.82 -11.41 22.34
N ALA A 499 16.98 -12.54 21.62
CA ALA A 499 18.27 -13.07 21.20
C ALA A 499 18.91 -12.37 19.99
N CYS A 500 18.10 -11.66 19.19
CA CYS A 500 18.53 -11.08 17.92
C CYS A 500 18.61 -9.55 17.99
N ALA A 501 18.02 -8.92 19.01
CA ALA A 501 18.06 -7.46 19.17
C ALA A 501 19.49 -6.91 19.34
N GLN A 502 20.41 -7.73 19.84
CA GLN A 502 21.79 -7.32 20.14
C GLN A 502 22.80 -7.69 19.03
N LYS A 503 22.35 -8.37 17.98
CA LYS A 503 23.23 -8.80 16.88
C LYS A 503 23.29 -7.74 15.81
N SER A 504 24.44 -7.61 15.17
CA SER A 504 24.54 -6.95 13.87
C SER A 504 23.77 -7.77 12.84
N MET A 505 23.10 -7.06 11.93
CA MET A 505 22.15 -7.58 10.98
C MET A 505 22.53 -7.08 9.60
N LEU A 506 22.53 -7.97 8.61
CA LEU A 506 22.77 -7.55 7.24
C LEU A 506 21.50 -6.88 6.69
N MET A 507 21.65 -5.62 6.27
CA MET A 507 20.58 -4.73 5.83
C MET A 507 20.94 -4.07 4.49
N PRO A 508 19.97 -3.51 3.74
CA PRO A 508 20.24 -2.84 2.47
C PRO A 508 21.38 -1.82 2.53
N ASP A 509 21.42 -1.01 3.58
CA ASP A 509 22.42 0.04 3.76
C ASP A 509 23.84 -0.47 4.01
N ASP A 510 24.03 -1.74 4.41
CA ASP A 510 25.38 -2.33 4.52
C ASP A 510 26.08 -2.43 3.16
N PHE A 511 25.32 -2.70 2.09
CA PHE A 511 25.87 -2.72 0.73
C PHE A 511 26.34 -1.34 0.27
N ILE A 512 25.64 -0.28 0.69
CA ILE A 512 26.01 1.11 0.40
C ILE A 512 27.30 1.47 1.13
N ARG A 513 27.42 1.09 2.41
CA ARG A 513 28.61 1.42 3.20
C ARG A 513 29.85 0.65 2.76
N SER A 514 29.66 -0.53 2.18
CA SER A 514 30.76 -1.35 1.69
C SER A 514 31.50 -0.68 0.53
N GLN A 515 32.80 -0.47 0.69
CA GLN A 515 33.69 0.05 -0.36
C GLN A 515 33.78 -0.89 -1.57
N ALA A 516 33.30 -2.14 -1.46
CA ALA A 516 33.24 -3.07 -2.57
C ALA A 516 32.27 -2.62 -3.66
N PHE A 517 31.33 -1.72 -3.36
CA PHE A 517 30.34 -1.24 -4.32
C PHE A 517 30.62 0.21 -4.76
N ARG A 518 30.04 0.56 -5.89
CA ARG A 518 29.92 1.94 -6.39
C ARG A 518 28.53 2.13 -6.98
N ILE A 519 28.03 3.36 -6.94
CA ILE A 519 26.76 3.71 -7.59
C ILE A 519 26.97 3.81 -9.12
N GLU A 520 26.05 3.21 -9.89
CA GLU A 520 26.07 3.21 -11.36
C GLU A 520 24.96 4.11 -11.94
N GLY A 521 23.88 4.32 -11.20
CA GLY A 521 22.76 5.13 -11.66
C GLY A 521 21.66 5.25 -10.62
N SER A 522 20.67 6.08 -10.92
CA SER A 522 19.46 6.19 -10.09
C SER A 522 18.21 6.40 -10.95
N ILE A 523 17.11 5.73 -10.56
CA ILE A 523 15.80 5.86 -11.23
C ILE A 523 14.84 6.54 -10.25
N ASP A 524 14.33 7.71 -10.66
CA ASP A 524 13.30 8.44 -9.93
C ASP A 524 11.97 8.38 -10.70
N ASN A 525 10.92 7.92 -10.01
CA ASN A 525 9.58 7.84 -10.59
C ASN A 525 8.72 9.09 -10.30
N GLY A 526 9.36 10.21 -9.94
CA GLY A 526 8.70 11.49 -9.69
C GLY A 526 7.88 11.51 -8.41
N ARG A 527 8.30 10.72 -7.40
CA ARG A 527 7.59 10.52 -6.13
C ARG A 527 8.39 11.01 -4.93
N PHE A 528 9.15 12.09 -5.12
CA PHE A 528 9.98 12.70 -4.09
C PHE A 528 9.21 13.00 -2.80
N VAL A 529 8.01 13.58 -2.89
CA VAL A 529 7.19 13.89 -1.70
C VAL A 529 6.76 12.63 -0.93
N ASP A 530 6.52 11.50 -1.62
CA ASP A 530 6.26 10.22 -0.96
C ASP A 530 7.48 9.69 -0.20
N VAL A 531 8.68 9.81 -0.78
CA VAL A 531 9.95 9.43 -0.12
C VAL A 531 10.15 10.28 1.14
N VAL A 532 10.00 11.59 1.03
CA VAL A 532 10.12 12.52 2.17
C VAL A 532 9.10 12.22 3.26
N ALA A 533 7.84 12.03 2.91
CA ALA A 533 6.79 11.74 3.89
C ALA A 533 7.06 10.45 4.69
N ARG A 534 7.62 9.41 4.04
CA ARG A 534 8.01 8.17 4.72
C ARG A 534 9.25 8.34 5.58
N GLY A 535 10.27 9.05 5.10
CA GLY A 535 11.46 9.35 5.90
C GLY A 535 11.10 10.08 7.20
N LEU A 536 10.23 11.09 7.11
CA LEU A 536 9.74 11.83 8.29
C LEU A 536 8.94 10.93 9.24
N MET A 537 8.09 10.06 8.70
CA MET A 537 7.33 9.10 9.50
C MET A 537 8.27 8.10 10.21
N ARG A 538 9.27 7.58 9.50
CA ARG A 538 10.28 6.64 10.00
C ARG A 538 11.07 7.23 11.16
N GLU A 539 11.63 8.43 11.00
CA GLU A 539 12.38 9.11 12.08
C GLU A 539 11.51 9.32 13.32
N ARG A 540 10.24 9.70 13.13
CA ARG A 540 9.31 9.85 14.24
C ARG A 540 9.00 8.53 14.94
N ILE A 541 8.84 7.44 14.19
CA ILE A 541 8.65 6.12 14.79
C ILE A 541 9.91 5.69 15.57
N GLN A 542 11.10 5.89 15.02
CA GLN A 542 12.37 5.64 15.73
C GLN A 542 12.42 6.39 17.05
N GLU A 543 12.09 7.69 17.05
CA GLU A 543 12.03 8.51 18.25
C GLU A 543 11.04 7.94 19.28
N ILE A 544 9.82 7.59 18.87
CA ILE A 544 8.80 6.98 19.75
C ILE A 544 9.32 5.69 20.38
N TRP A 545 9.95 4.81 19.59
CA TRP A 545 10.51 3.55 20.08
C TRP A 545 11.68 3.73 21.05
N ARG A 546 12.50 4.76 20.84
CA ARG A 546 13.66 5.06 21.70
C ARG A 546 13.26 5.76 23.01
N THR A 547 12.12 6.42 23.04
CA THR A 547 11.72 7.29 24.17
C THR A 547 10.50 6.79 24.96
N LYS A 548 9.74 5.83 24.42
CA LYS A 548 8.52 5.31 25.04
C LYS A 548 8.53 3.79 25.12
N PHE A 549 7.77 3.27 26.08
CA PHE A 549 7.57 1.83 26.27
C PHE A 549 6.20 1.40 25.77
N MET A 550 6.16 0.29 25.05
CA MET A 550 4.89 -0.30 24.61
C MET A 550 4.04 -0.71 25.81
N ASP A 551 2.72 -0.65 25.62
CA ASP A 551 1.77 -1.23 26.57
C ASP A 551 0.72 -2.04 25.84
N ARG A 552 0.65 -3.32 26.19
CA ARG A 552 -0.34 -4.24 25.64
C ARG A 552 -1.77 -3.74 25.79
N LYS A 553 -2.08 -2.99 26.86
CA LYS A 553 -3.42 -2.42 27.09
C LYS A 553 -3.82 -1.40 26.02
N ASN A 554 -2.85 -0.82 25.34
CA ASN A 554 -3.07 0.16 24.28
C ASN A 554 -3.12 -0.47 22.88
N PHE A 555 -2.88 -1.77 22.76
CA PHE A 555 -2.94 -2.45 21.47
C PHE A 555 -4.41 -2.54 21.00
N PRO A 556 -4.70 -2.22 19.74
CA PRO A 556 -6.07 -2.27 19.22
C PRO A 556 -6.58 -3.71 19.19
N THR A 557 -7.90 -3.89 19.15
CA THR A 557 -8.55 -5.21 19.07
C THR A 557 -8.06 -6.06 17.88
N GLU A 558 -7.68 -5.41 16.78
CA GLU A 558 -7.03 -6.03 15.61
C GLU A 558 -5.80 -6.88 16.01
N PHE A 559 -4.99 -6.41 16.96
CA PHE A 559 -3.84 -7.16 17.46
C PHE A 559 -4.26 -8.50 18.09
N LEU A 560 -5.37 -8.53 18.84
CA LEU A 560 -5.86 -9.75 19.48
C LEU A 560 -6.35 -10.76 18.43
N VAL A 561 -7.00 -10.27 17.37
CA VAL A 561 -7.43 -11.08 16.22
C VAL A 561 -6.21 -11.65 15.50
N ASN A 562 -5.22 -10.82 15.17
CA ASN A 562 -3.98 -11.26 14.55
C ASN A 562 -3.27 -12.32 15.41
N ARG A 563 -3.18 -12.08 16.71
CA ARG A 563 -2.58 -13.03 17.66
C ARG A 563 -3.31 -14.37 17.68
N PHE A 564 -4.63 -14.37 17.69
CA PHE A 564 -5.42 -15.59 17.63
C PHE A 564 -5.12 -16.36 16.33
N VAL A 565 -5.16 -15.68 15.18
CA VAL A 565 -4.91 -16.28 13.87
C VAL A 565 -3.50 -16.85 13.77
N ILE A 566 -2.47 -16.06 14.10
CA ILE A 566 -1.06 -16.46 14.00
C ILE A 566 -0.75 -17.60 14.98
N ASN A 567 -1.30 -17.55 16.19
CA ASN A 567 -1.17 -18.66 17.13
C ASN A 567 -1.82 -19.93 16.58
N GLY A 568 -3.00 -19.81 15.94
CA GLY A 568 -3.66 -20.91 15.26
C GLY A 568 -2.81 -21.53 14.15
N ILE A 569 -2.16 -20.69 13.33
CA ILE A 569 -1.23 -21.11 12.28
C ILE A 569 -0.05 -21.87 12.88
N LYS A 570 0.62 -21.29 13.88
CA LYS A 570 1.78 -21.91 14.55
C LYS A 570 1.45 -23.22 15.23
N GLN A 571 0.27 -23.33 15.81
CA GLN A 571 -0.21 -24.55 16.48
C GLN A 571 -0.88 -25.55 15.52
N ASN A 572 -0.86 -25.30 14.21
CA ASN A 572 -1.47 -26.15 13.19
C ASN A 572 -2.95 -26.48 13.49
N ARG A 573 -3.74 -25.48 13.90
CA ARG A 573 -5.17 -25.63 14.15
C ARG A 573 -5.93 -25.90 12.84
N TRP A 574 -7.08 -26.56 12.93
CA TRP A 574 -7.87 -27.00 11.77
C TRP A 574 -8.26 -25.89 10.78
N TYR A 575 -8.41 -24.64 11.24
CA TYR A 575 -8.73 -23.48 10.38
C TYR A 575 -7.50 -22.85 9.70
N ALA A 576 -6.28 -23.19 10.14
CA ALA A 576 -5.06 -22.55 9.65
C ALA A 576 -4.81 -22.73 8.15
N PRO A 577 -5.00 -23.92 7.53
CA PRO A 577 -4.78 -24.08 6.09
C PRO A 577 -5.67 -23.18 5.23
N GLY A 578 -6.94 -22.99 5.65
CA GLY A 578 -7.88 -22.11 4.95
C GLY A 578 -7.48 -20.65 5.04
N LEU A 579 -7.06 -20.19 6.23
CA LEU A 579 -6.59 -18.83 6.43
C LEU A 579 -5.27 -18.55 5.71
N LEU A 580 -4.32 -19.50 5.76
CA LEU A 580 -3.05 -19.42 5.03
C LEU A 580 -3.31 -19.28 3.52
N ARG A 581 -4.15 -20.15 2.96
CA ARG A 581 -4.52 -20.09 1.53
C ARG A 581 -5.19 -18.77 1.17
N ALA A 582 -6.11 -18.26 1.98
CA ALA A 582 -6.75 -16.96 1.76
C ALA A 582 -5.73 -15.80 1.86
N ALA A 583 -4.79 -15.89 2.80
CA ALA A 583 -3.70 -14.95 2.96
C ALA A 583 -2.58 -15.14 1.91
N GLY A 584 -2.63 -16.19 1.09
CA GLY A 584 -1.68 -16.50 0.03
C GLY A 584 -0.46 -17.30 0.48
N PHE A 585 -0.31 -17.57 1.77
CA PHE A 585 0.82 -18.31 2.30
C PHE A 585 0.60 -19.81 2.15
N SER A 586 1.66 -20.54 1.84
CA SER A 586 1.77 -21.92 2.30
C SER A 586 2.20 -21.95 3.77
N ARG A 587 2.06 -23.12 4.42
CA ARG A 587 2.57 -23.30 5.78
C ARG A 587 4.08 -23.05 5.86
N ASP A 588 4.80 -23.46 4.81
CA ASP A 588 6.25 -23.37 4.72
C ASP A 588 6.77 -21.98 4.35
N GLN A 589 5.90 -21.13 3.81
CA GLN A 589 6.19 -19.72 3.48
C GLN A 589 5.79 -18.75 4.59
N PHE A 590 5.13 -19.23 5.65
CA PHE A 590 4.67 -18.36 6.71
C PHE A 590 5.88 -17.76 7.47
N PRO A 591 5.95 -16.43 7.67
CA PRO A 591 7.11 -15.79 8.29
C PRO A 591 7.46 -16.40 9.66
N SER A 592 8.75 -16.63 9.89
CA SER A 592 9.26 -16.94 11.23
C SER A 592 9.26 -15.66 12.08
N GLY A 593 9.28 -15.82 13.39
CA GLY A 593 9.36 -14.69 14.32
C GLY A 593 8.54 -14.91 15.58
N PRO A 594 8.69 -14.08 16.62
CA PRO A 594 7.88 -14.20 17.83
C PRO A 594 6.40 -13.97 17.57
N LEU A 595 5.52 -14.68 18.29
CA LEU A 595 4.07 -14.51 18.13
C LEU A 595 3.63 -13.06 18.36
N MET A 596 4.16 -12.41 19.40
CA MET A 596 3.81 -11.03 19.75
C MET A 596 4.20 -10.05 18.64
N PHE A 597 5.44 -10.15 18.14
CA PHE A 597 5.91 -9.31 17.05
C PHE A 597 5.10 -9.51 15.77
N LEU A 598 4.95 -10.76 15.31
CA LEU A 598 4.16 -11.09 14.10
C LEU A 598 2.72 -10.56 14.19
N SER A 599 2.13 -10.56 15.39
CA SER A 599 0.76 -10.06 15.61
C SER A 599 0.67 -8.53 15.53
N LEU A 600 1.75 -7.83 15.88
CA LEU A 600 1.82 -6.37 15.88
C LEU A 600 2.15 -5.82 14.50
N VAL A 601 2.99 -6.48 13.71
CA VAL A 601 3.49 -6.00 12.41
C VAL A 601 2.37 -5.50 11.47
N PRO A 602 1.27 -6.24 11.22
CA PRO A 602 0.20 -5.75 10.33
C PRO A 602 -0.43 -4.44 10.84
N THR A 603 -0.69 -4.38 12.15
CA THR A 603 -1.25 -3.19 12.81
C THR A 603 -0.29 -2.01 12.71
N ALA A 604 0.99 -2.22 13.03
CA ALA A 604 2.02 -1.20 13.01
C ALA A 604 2.23 -0.64 11.60
N ASN A 605 2.42 -1.52 10.60
CA ASN A 605 2.58 -1.13 9.20
C ASN A 605 1.36 -0.37 8.68
N ARG A 606 0.13 -0.77 9.05
CA ARG A 606 -1.10 -0.05 8.70
C ARG A 606 -1.13 1.36 9.29
N LEU A 607 -0.73 1.52 10.56
CA LEU A 607 -0.67 2.81 11.22
C LEU A 607 0.43 3.71 10.64
N MET A 608 1.60 3.15 10.34
CA MET A 608 2.69 3.84 9.64
C MET A 608 2.24 4.33 8.27
N LYS A 609 1.60 3.46 7.47
CA LYS A 609 0.97 3.80 6.18
C LYS A 609 -0.04 4.94 6.29
N GLN A 610 -0.91 4.92 7.30
CA GLN A 610 -1.86 6.02 7.54
C GLN A 610 -1.14 7.34 7.91
N GLY A 611 -0.08 7.26 8.71
CA GLY A 611 0.74 8.40 9.08
C GLY A 611 1.47 9.02 7.89
N SER A 612 2.18 8.21 7.11
CA SER A 612 2.87 8.63 5.88
C SER A 612 1.90 9.28 4.89
N ARG A 613 0.71 8.71 4.69
CA ARG A 613 -0.33 9.31 3.83
C ARG A 613 -0.81 10.67 4.34
N THR A 614 -0.92 10.83 5.66
CA THR A 614 -1.31 12.10 6.28
C THR A 614 -0.23 13.16 6.06
N ILE A 615 1.04 12.79 6.28
CA ILE A 615 2.20 13.67 6.03
C ILE A 615 2.28 14.01 4.54
N ARG A 616 2.22 13.02 3.65
CA ARG A 616 2.24 13.22 2.20
C ARG A 616 1.21 14.23 1.74
N ARG A 617 -0.07 14.08 2.14
CA ARG A 617 -1.13 15.03 1.78
C ARG A 617 -0.84 16.44 2.28
N GLY A 618 -0.31 16.57 3.50
CA GLY A 618 0.05 17.88 4.07
C GLY A 618 1.27 18.53 3.44
N LEU A 619 2.20 17.75 2.87
CA LEU A 619 3.33 18.23 2.09
C LEU A 619 2.93 18.54 0.63
N GLN A 620 2.07 17.73 0.02
CA GLN A 620 1.53 17.98 -1.33
C GLN A 620 0.68 19.25 -1.39
N ALA A 621 -0.01 19.60 -0.31
CA ALA A 621 -0.73 20.86 -0.20
C ALA A 621 0.19 22.09 -0.06
N ARG A 622 1.47 21.88 0.25
CA ARG A 622 2.50 22.90 0.51
C ARG A 622 3.84 22.46 -0.08
N PRO A 623 3.93 22.22 -1.39
CA PRO A 623 5.13 21.66 -2.01
C PRO A 623 6.36 22.54 -1.76
N GLU A 624 6.18 23.86 -1.65
CA GLU A 624 7.24 24.81 -1.31
C GLU A 624 7.95 24.47 0.00
N LYS A 625 7.30 23.88 1.00
CA LYS A 625 7.98 23.47 2.25
C LYS A 625 9.05 22.42 2.02
N VAL A 626 8.82 21.50 1.09
CA VAL A 626 9.78 20.45 0.74
C VAL A 626 10.82 20.98 -0.25
N MET A 627 10.38 21.77 -1.24
CA MET A 627 11.25 22.30 -2.29
C MET A 627 12.12 23.47 -1.82
N ASP A 628 11.73 24.21 -0.79
CA ASP A 628 12.53 25.34 -0.27
C ASP A 628 13.46 24.90 0.86
N ALA A 629 13.31 23.68 1.40
CA ALA A 629 14.17 23.15 2.44
C ALA A 629 15.63 23.03 1.96
N SER A 630 16.57 23.65 2.68
CA SER A 630 17.99 23.64 2.33
C SER A 630 18.68 22.32 2.70
N SER A 631 18.12 21.59 3.67
CA SER A 631 18.55 20.26 4.09
C SER A 631 17.42 19.43 4.67
N TRP A 632 17.64 18.13 4.83
CA TRP A 632 16.70 17.27 5.56
C TRP A 632 16.47 17.78 6.98
N GLN A 633 17.54 18.18 7.67
CA GLN A 633 17.45 18.73 9.02
C GLN A 633 16.64 20.03 9.06
N SER A 634 16.78 20.91 8.06
CA SER A 634 15.97 22.13 7.99
C SER A 634 14.47 21.80 7.83
N LEU A 635 14.16 20.76 7.06
CA LEU A 635 12.79 20.30 6.85
C LEU A 635 12.18 19.70 8.14
N THR A 636 12.95 18.90 8.88
CA THR A 636 12.47 18.27 10.13
C THR A 636 12.31 19.28 11.27
N MET A 637 13.01 20.40 11.21
CA MET A 637 12.91 21.50 12.17
C MET A 637 11.81 22.52 11.82
N ASP A 638 11.28 22.54 10.59
CA ASP A 638 10.12 23.38 10.24
C ASP A 638 8.92 23.03 11.14
N GLU A 639 8.36 24.05 11.79
CA GLU A 639 7.33 23.87 12.80
C GLU A 639 6.05 23.25 12.23
N GLU A 640 5.67 23.63 11.01
CA GLU A 640 4.48 23.12 10.35
C GLU A 640 4.65 21.67 9.91
N VAL A 641 5.83 21.31 9.40
CA VAL A 641 6.20 19.93 9.06
C VAL A 641 6.23 19.08 10.31
N ARG A 642 6.84 19.55 11.41
CA ARG A 642 6.84 18.86 12.70
C ARG A 642 5.43 18.63 13.23
N ALA A 643 4.56 19.66 13.19
CA ALA A 643 3.17 19.53 13.60
C ALA A 643 2.39 18.50 12.75
N LEU A 644 2.69 18.46 11.45
CA LEU A 644 2.13 17.48 10.53
C LEU A 644 2.60 16.05 10.84
N VAL A 645 3.89 15.86 11.14
CA VAL A 645 4.48 14.57 11.53
C VAL A 645 3.92 14.08 12.87
N LEU A 646 3.76 14.98 13.85
CA LEU A 646 3.11 14.65 15.13
C LEU A 646 1.68 14.16 14.92
N ARG A 647 0.91 14.85 14.07
CA ARG A 647 -0.45 14.44 13.72
C ARG A 647 -0.49 13.10 12.98
N GLY A 648 0.41 12.90 12.02
CA GLY A 648 0.52 11.65 11.25
C GLY A 648 0.88 10.45 12.13
N SER A 649 1.75 10.65 13.12
CA SER A 649 2.22 9.60 14.02
C SER A 649 1.36 9.38 15.27
N GLU A 650 0.36 10.23 15.53
CA GLU A 650 -0.43 10.22 16.76
C GLU A 650 -1.03 8.83 17.06
N ARG A 651 -1.65 8.20 16.07
CA ARG A 651 -2.27 6.87 16.24
C ARG A 651 -1.26 5.78 16.56
N PHE A 652 -0.07 5.84 15.97
CA PHE A 652 1.02 4.92 16.28
C PHE A 652 1.53 5.16 17.71
N ALA A 653 1.72 6.42 18.09
CA ALA A 653 2.18 6.79 19.42
C ALA A 653 1.26 6.31 20.55
N ARG A 654 -0.04 6.13 20.28
CA ARG A 654 -1.01 5.57 21.24
C ARG A 654 -0.68 4.13 21.67
N LEU A 655 0.08 3.36 20.90
CA LEU A 655 0.52 2.00 21.29
C LEU A 655 1.46 1.99 22.52
N TYR A 656 1.94 3.15 22.94
CA TYR A 656 2.95 3.32 23.99
C TYR A 656 2.38 4.07 25.20
N ARG A 657 2.97 3.84 26.37
CA ARG A 657 2.70 4.65 27.58
C ARG A 657 3.47 5.98 27.53
N PRO A 658 2.92 7.05 28.13
CA PRO A 658 3.69 8.26 28.43
C PRO A 658 4.87 7.93 29.37
N SER A 659 6.06 8.45 29.06
CA SER A 659 7.29 8.21 29.85
C SER A 659 7.22 8.79 31.28
N SER A 660 6.27 9.68 31.56
CA SER A 660 6.06 10.31 32.88
C SER A 660 5.51 9.38 33.96
N ALA A 661 5.19 8.12 33.64
CA ALA A 661 4.90 7.10 34.64
C ALA A 661 6.20 6.44 35.12
N THR A 662 7.06 7.20 35.81
CA THR A 662 8.05 6.60 36.71
C THR A 662 7.29 5.87 37.81
N SER A 663 7.03 4.58 37.61
CA SER A 663 6.66 3.72 38.73
C SER A 663 7.79 3.80 39.76
N PRO A 664 7.56 4.28 41.01
CA PRO A 664 8.62 4.57 41.98
C PRO A 664 9.39 3.35 42.51
N GLY A 665 9.31 2.18 41.86
CA GLY A 665 9.85 0.92 42.37
C GLY A 665 10.61 0.06 41.37
N SER A 666 10.78 0.50 40.10
CA SER A 666 11.67 -0.20 39.17
C SER A 666 13.05 0.45 39.27
N ALA A 667 13.80 0.10 40.30
CA ALA A 667 15.25 0.25 40.26
C ALA A 667 15.72 -0.41 38.95
N MET A 668 16.40 0.35 38.11
CA MET A 668 17.16 -0.23 37.00
C MET A 668 18.09 -1.27 37.62
N LEU A 669 17.79 -2.55 37.43
CA LEU A 669 18.81 -3.58 37.59
C LEU A 669 19.98 -3.13 36.69
N PRO A 670 21.19 -2.96 37.23
CA PRO A 670 22.34 -2.67 36.39
C PRO A 670 22.46 -3.85 35.44
N VAL A 671 22.19 -3.60 34.16
CA VAL A 671 22.66 -4.49 33.09
C VAL A 671 24.17 -4.51 33.27
N LYS A 672 24.71 -5.58 33.86
CA LYS A 672 26.14 -5.83 33.88
C LYS A 672 26.58 -5.98 32.43
N ALA A 673 27.02 -4.88 31.84
CA ALA A 673 27.74 -4.87 30.58
C ALA A 673 29.13 -5.47 30.81
N ASN A 674 29.20 -6.80 30.91
CA ASN A 674 30.43 -7.52 30.57
C ASN A 674 30.40 -7.76 29.06
N LEU A 675 30.50 -6.66 28.29
CA LEU A 675 30.92 -6.76 26.90
C LEU A 675 32.44 -6.67 26.92
N PRO A 676 33.18 -7.65 26.36
CA PRO A 676 34.60 -7.46 26.11
C PRO A 676 34.74 -6.24 25.19
N GLY A 677 35.53 -5.25 25.60
CA GLY A 677 35.89 -4.15 24.72
C GLY A 677 36.51 -4.70 23.43
N PRO A 678 36.35 -4.00 22.29
CA PRO A 678 37.01 -4.41 21.06
C PRO A 678 38.52 -4.56 21.32
N PRO A 679 39.19 -5.60 20.80
CA PRO A 679 40.61 -5.78 20.99
C PRO A 679 41.33 -4.52 20.50
N ALA A 680 42.16 -3.94 21.37
CA ALA A 680 43.06 -2.87 20.99
C ALA A 680 43.93 -3.37 19.84
N LEU A 681 43.76 -2.80 18.65
CA LEU A 681 44.66 -2.97 17.53
C LEU A 681 46.01 -2.33 17.90
N THR A 682 46.89 -3.12 18.50
CA THR A 682 48.31 -2.81 18.57
C THR A 682 48.89 -2.98 17.18
N PHE A 683 49.18 -1.85 16.51
CA PHE A 683 50.07 -1.84 15.35
C PHE A 683 51.46 -2.27 15.81
N VAL A 684 51.78 -3.54 15.58
CA VAL A 684 53.17 -4.01 15.57
C VAL A 684 53.74 -3.61 14.22
N SER A 685 54.52 -2.53 14.17
CA SER A 685 55.44 -2.32 13.07
C SER A 685 56.53 -3.39 13.14
N LYS A 686 56.78 -4.07 12.03
CA LYS A 686 58.01 -4.83 11.84
C LYS A 686 58.61 -4.51 10.48
N ASN A 687 59.86 -4.05 10.56
CA ASN A 687 60.90 -4.27 9.56
C ASN A 687 61.09 -5.77 9.31
#